data_AF-A0A537GC31-F1
#
_entry.id   AF-A0A537GC31-F1
#
_cell.length_a   1.000
_cell.length_b   1.000
_cell.length_c   1.000
_cell.angle_alpha   90.00
_cell.angle_beta   90.00
_cell.angle_gamma   90.00
#
_symmetry.space_group_name_H-M   'P 1'
#
loop_
_entity.id
_entity.type
_entity.pdbx_description
1 polymer ?
#
loop_
_entity_poly.entity_id
_entity_poly.type
_entity_poly.pdbx_seq_one_letter_code
_entity_poly.pdbx_strand_id
1 'polypeptide(L)'
;MAFSGVFMIGVGVWIFAVFNGLLSLGSLALVCPGLVILFWALRRNVSAGRANFLALSCHLCALLTFYFLSTRFLSVVYGTDSIIATYMGVVRVLHLQDPYLYSIKPFLEQFGLPQSFYTPRVDGSFEFHLNYPAVNFLSFTPLYLLGIHDLRDGVLLFHVLSLLVIFWVVPGRFKALSLAPFTFYFPWAVAGSLTDSVWAFALLLSAVTWYRSRKASFGFVGLAGASKQLAFLVLPYLLVRNWRETEGPRLRSSARMMGYLLAGFWIPNLPFLFISPHGWWEGVVAPYLPGTTPQIMGGIGLSEVLTSMGLNPPSSVFFLLMGLAFAGSLFAYSRWFERMKNLVWLLPLGILFFYYRSFPNYMLFWLIPLIPDLARMRVNPFGLRPSISSMPTIHLPTRIPRFLQGGIMPSLMLGLVLTTAFVGASGAYISRNSDYKVTVHVDSIGDPDSLGVGTLMKVTVSNIGTESVLPQFFVKFSIQPFLWSSLNATRILKPDTSGSYTIVPSDPVSAVPNNEQFHLWVFDSTTGNLIGQSQLTTVKLSDPTVLNPQFRWWTLDLSTGVKVPYGWKLETSDVNMVDSGIAGLDQNWTAGVRLKLNYTATTQGVAYIALVQKVADNVTVVDVAVERGFSGIRNQTNTGLFGATLTDGNHVLDLVFSDAVTQQTVRVFAENTTVTLPLPTASLTWMTLEVGSLWASQGWGVPRQLTLGFFIQASSSGVYYAQIGEILQGPRVRTQ
;
A
#
# COMPACT_ATOMS: atom_id res chain seq x y z
N MET A 1 -26.25 -17.86 -7.29
CA MET A 1 -25.06 -18.71 -7.47
C MET A 1 -24.34 -18.38 -8.77
N ALA A 2 -24.97 -18.55 -9.95
CA ALA A 2 -24.34 -18.24 -11.25
C ALA A 2 -23.68 -16.85 -11.33
N PHE A 3 -24.40 -15.80 -10.94
CA PHE A 3 -23.83 -14.43 -10.87
C PHE A 3 -22.57 -14.32 -10.02
N SER A 4 -22.49 -15.07 -8.92
CA SER A 4 -21.30 -15.07 -8.07
C SER A 4 -20.12 -15.76 -8.75
N GLY A 5 -20.37 -16.85 -9.49
CA GLY A 5 -19.34 -17.53 -10.27
C GLY A 5 -18.82 -16.66 -11.40
N VAL A 6 -19.72 -16.02 -12.16
CA VAL A 6 -19.38 -15.06 -13.22
C VAL A 6 -18.57 -13.89 -12.67
N PHE A 7 -18.96 -13.34 -11.51
CA PHE A 7 -18.21 -12.27 -10.86
C PHE A 7 -16.76 -12.68 -10.54
N MET A 8 -16.56 -13.85 -9.92
CA MET A 8 -15.21 -14.34 -9.60
C MET A 8 -14.37 -14.58 -10.85
N ILE A 9 -14.96 -15.17 -11.89
CA ILE A 9 -14.27 -15.37 -13.17
C ILE A 9 -13.90 -14.02 -13.78
N GLY A 10 -14.83 -13.07 -13.82
CA GLY A 10 -14.59 -11.73 -14.37
C GLY A 10 -13.46 -10.99 -13.65
N VAL A 11 -13.45 -11.03 -12.31
CA VAL A 11 -12.37 -10.44 -11.50
C VAL A 11 -11.05 -11.18 -11.75
N GLY A 12 -11.07 -12.51 -11.82
CA GLY A 12 -9.88 -13.31 -12.13
C GLY A 12 -9.28 -12.99 -13.50
N VAL A 13 -10.12 -12.89 -14.55
CA VAL A 13 -9.69 -12.48 -15.90
C VAL A 13 -9.15 -11.06 -15.90
N TRP A 14 -9.79 -10.14 -15.18
CA TRP A 14 -9.29 -8.77 -15.03
C TRP A 14 -7.91 -8.75 -14.36
N ILE A 15 -7.69 -9.55 -13.31
CA ILE A 15 -6.37 -9.66 -12.66
C ILE A 15 -5.33 -10.18 -13.64
N PHE A 16 -5.64 -11.23 -14.39
CA PHE A 16 -4.74 -11.80 -15.38
C PHE A 16 -4.38 -10.80 -16.49
N ALA A 17 -5.34 -9.97 -16.90
CA ALA A 17 -5.14 -8.98 -17.95
C ALA A 17 -4.36 -7.73 -17.49
N VAL A 18 -4.48 -7.36 -16.21
CA VAL A 18 -3.88 -6.12 -15.67
C VAL A 18 -2.54 -6.36 -14.97
N PHE A 19 -2.38 -7.51 -14.30
CA PHE A 19 -1.19 -7.81 -13.51
C PHE A 19 -0.31 -8.88 -14.18
N ASN A 20 1.00 -8.71 -14.09
CA ASN A 20 2.00 -9.66 -14.61
C ASN A 20 2.63 -10.51 -13.49
N GLY A 21 3.30 -11.60 -13.85
CA GLY A 21 4.09 -12.43 -12.93
C GLY A 21 3.26 -13.24 -11.92
N LEU A 22 3.80 -13.46 -10.71
CA LEU A 22 3.13 -14.25 -9.65
C LEU A 22 1.74 -13.73 -9.27
N LEU A 23 1.48 -12.42 -9.40
CA LEU A 23 0.15 -11.84 -9.18
C LEU A 23 -0.88 -12.34 -10.21
N SER A 24 -0.46 -12.61 -11.45
CA SER A 24 -1.35 -13.17 -12.48
C SER A 24 -1.75 -14.60 -12.16
N LEU A 25 -0.91 -15.38 -11.46
CA LEU A 25 -1.28 -16.71 -10.93
C LEU A 25 -2.40 -16.62 -9.87
N GLY A 26 -2.50 -15.49 -9.17
CA GLY A 26 -3.62 -15.19 -8.28
C GLY A 26 -4.99 -15.17 -8.99
N SER A 27 -5.02 -15.01 -10.31
CA SER A 27 -6.25 -15.16 -11.11
C SER A 27 -6.85 -16.56 -10.99
N LEU A 28 -6.01 -17.61 -10.94
CA LEU A 28 -6.47 -19.00 -10.85
C LEU A 28 -7.21 -19.26 -9.53
N ALA A 29 -6.79 -18.60 -8.45
CA ALA A 29 -7.46 -18.66 -7.16
C ALA A 29 -8.92 -18.18 -7.23
N LEU A 30 -9.28 -17.34 -8.21
CA LEU A 30 -10.64 -16.84 -8.42
C LEU A 30 -11.37 -17.55 -9.57
N VAL A 31 -10.69 -17.77 -10.70
CA VAL A 31 -11.29 -18.41 -11.88
C VAL A 31 -11.69 -19.84 -11.59
N CYS A 32 -10.83 -20.66 -10.97
CA CYS A 32 -11.13 -22.07 -10.74
C CYS A 32 -12.34 -22.27 -9.82
N PRO A 33 -12.43 -21.64 -8.63
CA PRO A 33 -13.63 -21.73 -7.80
C PRO A 33 -14.85 -21.07 -8.46
N GLY A 34 -14.66 -20.00 -9.23
CA GLY A 34 -15.73 -19.35 -9.99
C GLY A 34 -16.35 -20.27 -11.06
N LEU A 35 -15.53 -21.04 -11.78
CA LEU A 35 -15.97 -22.06 -12.74
C LEU A 35 -16.72 -23.19 -12.05
N VAL A 36 -16.25 -23.66 -10.88
CA VAL A 36 -16.97 -24.67 -10.08
C VAL A 36 -18.35 -24.15 -9.67
N ILE A 37 -18.43 -22.91 -9.16
CA ILE A 37 -19.71 -22.29 -8.80
C ILE A 37 -20.63 -22.18 -10.02
N LEU A 38 -20.11 -21.73 -11.17
CA LEU A 38 -20.90 -21.55 -12.38
C LEU A 38 -21.41 -22.89 -12.93
N PHE A 39 -20.54 -23.90 -13.03
CA PHE A 39 -20.89 -25.24 -13.48
C PHE A 39 -22.01 -25.85 -12.62
N TRP A 40 -21.89 -25.76 -11.30
CA TRP A 40 -22.90 -26.28 -10.38
C TRP A 40 -24.19 -25.45 -10.37
N ALA A 41 -24.11 -24.15 -10.62
CA ALA A 41 -25.30 -23.30 -10.77
C ALA A 41 -26.14 -23.65 -12.00
N LEU A 42 -25.53 -24.22 -13.04
CA LEU A 42 -26.21 -24.65 -14.27
C LEU A 42 -26.87 -26.04 -14.15
N ARG A 43 -26.56 -26.82 -13.10
CA ARG A 43 -27.18 -28.13 -12.86
C ARG A 43 -28.55 -27.99 -12.18
N ARG A 44 -29.59 -28.61 -12.75
CA ARG A 44 -30.99 -28.52 -12.25
C ARG A 44 -31.26 -29.29 -10.95
N ASN A 45 -30.37 -30.21 -10.53
CA ASN A 45 -30.63 -31.17 -9.45
C ASN A 45 -29.92 -30.86 -8.11
N VAL A 46 -29.51 -29.62 -7.86
CA VAL A 46 -28.74 -29.25 -6.66
C VAL A 46 -29.65 -28.58 -5.64
N SER A 47 -29.78 -29.17 -4.45
CA SER A 47 -30.50 -28.52 -3.34
C SER A 47 -29.87 -27.17 -3.00
N ALA A 48 -30.68 -26.17 -2.62
CA ALA A 48 -30.19 -24.84 -2.23
C ALA A 48 -29.16 -24.87 -1.09
N GLY A 49 -29.28 -25.80 -0.14
CA GLY A 49 -28.32 -25.99 0.94
C GLY A 49 -26.93 -26.38 0.43
N ARG A 50 -26.85 -27.44 -0.39
CA ARG A 50 -25.58 -27.88 -1.03
C ARG A 50 -24.98 -26.80 -1.92
N ALA A 51 -25.80 -26.12 -2.72
CA ALA A 51 -25.36 -25.02 -3.58
C ALA A 51 -24.73 -23.87 -2.78
N ASN A 52 -25.33 -23.49 -1.66
CA ASN A 52 -24.81 -22.45 -0.78
C ASN A 52 -23.54 -22.88 -0.06
N PHE A 53 -23.50 -24.11 0.45
CA PHE A 53 -22.30 -24.65 1.10
C PHE A 53 -21.12 -24.68 0.12
N LEU A 54 -21.35 -25.17 -1.11
CA LEU A 54 -20.34 -25.16 -2.16
C LEU A 54 -19.85 -23.73 -2.46
N ALA A 55 -20.76 -22.77 -2.59
CA ALA A 55 -20.38 -21.38 -2.81
C ALA A 55 -19.54 -20.81 -1.66
N LEU A 56 -19.89 -21.09 -0.41
CA LEU A 56 -19.09 -20.70 0.76
C LEU A 56 -17.68 -21.32 0.69
N SER A 57 -17.59 -22.62 0.45
CA SER A 57 -16.30 -23.32 0.35
C SER A 57 -15.43 -22.77 -0.78
N CYS A 58 -16.02 -22.48 -1.94
CA CYS A 58 -15.31 -21.88 -3.06
C CYS A 58 -14.80 -20.47 -2.76
N HIS A 59 -15.60 -19.62 -2.09
CA HIS A 59 -15.17 -18.28 -1.72
C HIS A 59 -14.09 -18.30 -0.63
N LEU A 60 -14.23 -19.16 0.38
CA LEU A 60 -13.20 -19.31 1.41
C LEU A 60 -11.90 -19.86 0.80
N CYS A 61 -11.99 -20.86 -0.09
CA CYS A 61 -10.84 -21.39 -0.80
C CYS A 61 -10.15 -20.30 -1.63
N ALA A 62 -10.90 -19.55 -2.42
CA ALA A 62 -10.38 -18.45 -3.23
C ALA A 62 -9.70 -17.38 -2.37
N LEU A 63 -10.37 -16.95 -1.32
CA LEU A 63 -9.87 -15.93 -0.39
C LEU A 63 -8.60 -16.38 0.34
N LEU A 64 -8.58 -17.59 0.88
CA LEU A 64 -7.42 -18.13 1.61
C LEU A 64 -6.25 -18.35 0.65
N THR A 65 -6.49 -18.92 -0.53
CA THR A 65 -5.46 -19.14 -1.54
C THR A 65 -4.86 -17.80 -1.98
N PHE A 66 -5.72 -16.81 -2.28
CA PHE A 66 -5.27 -15.48 -2.68
C PHE A 66 -4.49 -14.78 -1.54
N TYR A 67 -4.99 -14.87 -0.30
CA TYR A 67 -4.31 -14.33 0.87
C TYR A 67 -2.94 -14.95 1.08
N PHE A 68 -2.82 -16.29 1.11
CA PHE A 68 -1.55 -16.97 1.33
C PHE A 68 -0.57 -16.74 0.17
N LEU A 69 -1.06 -16.73 -1.08
CA LEU A 69 -0.23 -16.34 -2.22
C LEU A 69 0.34 -14.93 -2.01
N SER A 70 -0.49 -14.00 -1.56
CA SER A 70 -0.09 -12.62 -1.31
C SER A 70 0.90 -12.51 -0.14
N THR A 71 0.63 -13.11 1.02
CA THR A 71 1.45 -12.90 2.23
C THR A 71 2.66 -13.81 2.34
N ARG A 72 2.71 -14.93 1.61
CA ARG A 72 3.81 -15.90 1.70
C ARG A 72 4.76 -15.85 0.51
N PHE A 73 4.36 -15.23 -0.60
CA PHE A 73 5.20 -15.15 -1.80
C PHE A 73 5.36 -13.74 -2.37
N LEU A 74 4.39 -12.84 -2.18
CA LEU A 74 4.41 -11.50 -2.80
C LEU A 74 4.79 -10.38 -1.84
N SER A 75 4.29 -10.44 -0.62
CA SER A 75 4.49 -9.43 0.42
C SER A 75 4.66 -10.14 1.75
N VAL A 76 5.86 -10.65 2.02
CA VAL A 76 6.17 -11.40 3.25
C VAL A 76 6.31 -10.50 4.48
N VAL A 77 6.48 -9.20 4.25
CA VAL A 77 6.64 -8.14 5.26
C VAL A 77 5.41 -7.24 5.37
N TYR A 78 5.35 -6.46 6.46
CA TYR A 78 4.30 -5.46 6.65
C TYR A 78 4.44 -4.29 5.68
N GLY A 79 3.32 -3.87 5.10
CA GLY A 79 3.25 -2.84 4.05
C GLY A 79 2.67 -1.50 4.48
N THR A 80 2.32 -1.32 5.76
CA THR A 80 1.80 -0.04 6.28
C THR A 80 2.37 0.29 7.64
N ASP A 81 2.51 1.58 7.91
CA ASP A 81 2.81 2.12 9.25
C ASP A 81 1.72 1.72 10.27
N SER A 82 0.46 1.62 9.83
CA SER A 82 -0.68 1.31 10.70
C SER A 82 -0.64 -0.08 11.36
N ILE A 83 -0.24 -1.13 10.63
CA ILE A 83 -0.12 -2.47 11.23
C ILE A 83 1.10 -2.54 12.15
N ILE A 84 2.17 -1.81 11.82
CA ILE A 84 3.39 -1.77 12.62
C ILE A 84 3.11 -1.02 13.94
N ALA A 85 2.33 0.07 13.89
CA ALA A 85 1.84 0.74 15.09
C ALA A 85 0.98 -0.20 15.95
N THR A 86 0.10 -0.99 15.32
CA THR A 86 -0.71 -2.01 16.00
C THR A 86 0.17 -3.09 16.66
N TYR A 87 1.22 -3.54 15.97
CA TYR A 87 2.22 -4.49 16.47
C TYR A 87 2.95 -3.97 17.69
N MET A 88 3.43 -2.72 17.61
CA MET A 88 4.04 -2.04 18.74
C MET A 88 3.07 -1.99 19.92
N GLY A 89 1.80 -1.67 19.67
CA GLY A 89 0.73 -1.73 20.68
C GLY A 89 0.63 -3.08 21.40
N VAL A 90 0.59 -4.18 20.64
CA VAL A 90 0.52 -5.54 21.18
C VAL A 90 1.73 -5.86 22.05
N VAL A 91 2.94 -5.64 21.52
CA VAL A 91 4.19 -5.97 22.22
C VAL A 91 4.34 -5.15 23.50
N ARG A 92 4.00 -3.85 23.48
CA ARG A 92 4.09 -3.00 24.68
C ARG A 92 3.12 -3.42 25.76
N VAL A 93 1.87 -3.73 25.40
CA VAL A 93 0.88 -4.22 26.38
C VAL A 93 1.31 -5.56 26.99
N LEU A 94 1.89 -6.47 26.19
CA LEU A 94 2.42 -7.73 26.71
C LEU A 94 3.59 -7.53 27.69
N HIS A 95 4.35 -6.45 27.54
CA HIS A 95 5.36 -6.00 28.50
C HIS A 95 4.81 -5.14 29.64
N LEU A 96 3.48 -5.02 29.78
CA LEU A 96 2.81 -4.18 30.77
C LEU A 96 3.21 -2.68 30.66
N GLN A 97 3.50 -2.23 29.45
CA GLN A 97 3.86 -0.85 29.13
C GLN A 97 2.71 -0.17 28.37
N ASP A 98 2.55 1.13 28.60
CA ASP A 98 1.60 1.95 27.85
C ASP A 98 2.13 2.23 26.43
N PRO A 99 1.47 1.75 25.36
CA PRO A 99 1.94 1.93 24.00
C PRO A 99 1.91 3.38 23.51
N TYR A 100 1.08 4.26 24.10
CA TYR A 100 0.96 5.66 23.65
C TYR A 100 2.17 6.53 24.00
N LEU A 101 3.10 6.02 24.83
CA LEU A 101 4.33 6.72 25.21
C LEU A 101 5.51 6.41 24.27
N TYR A 102 5.33 5.56 23.26
CA TYR A 102 6.41 5.09 22.41
C TYR A 102 6.25 5.56 20.96
N SER A 103 7.38 5.90 20.34
CA SER A 103 7.45 6.15 18.90
C SER A 103 7.39 4.82 18.13
N ILE A 104 6.64 4.79 17.02
CA ILE A 104 6.61 3.64 16.10
C ILE A 104 7.89 3.54 15.24
N LYS A 105 8.69 4.61 15.13
CA LYS A 105 9.83 4.71 14.21
C LYS A 105 10.82 3.53 14.32
N PRO A 106 11.25 3.08 15.52
CA PRO A 106 12.17 1.95 15.64
C PRO A 106 11.59 0.64 15.07
N PHE A 107 10.26 0.46 15.15
CA PHE A 107 9.60 -0.71 14.58
C PHE A 107 9.46 -0.59 13.06
N LEU A 108 9.22 0.62 12.52
CA LEU A 108 9.22 0.84 11.07
C LEU A 108 10.57 0.45 10.46
N GLU A 109 11.67 0.86 11.12
CA GLU A 109 13.04 0.51 10.74
C GLU A 109 13.33 -0.98 10.90
N GLN A 110 12.86 -1.60 11.98
CA GLN A 110 12.98 -3.05 12.22
C GLN A 110 12.31 -3.88 11.13
N PHE A 111 11.12 -3.48 10.68
CA PHE A 111 10.41 -4.15 9.59
C PHE A 111 10.89 -3.72 8.19
N GLY A 112 11.86 -2.80 8.12
CA GLY A 112 12.44 -2.31 6.88
C GLY A 112 11.50 -1.48 6.01
N LEU A 113 10.39 -0.98 6.56
CA LEU A 113 9.37 -0.24 5.80
C LEU A 113 10.01 1.02 5.16
N PRO A 114 9.90 1.21 3.83
CA PRO A 114 10.44 2.41 3.18
C PRO A 114 9.77 3.70 3.69
N GLN A 115 10.51 4.81 3.69
CA GLN A 115 10.02 6.10 4.18
C GLN A 115 8.85 6.63 3.35
N SER A 116 8.74 6.23 2.08
CA SER A 116 7.62 6.51 1.18
C SER A 116 6.28 5.99 1.70
N PHE A 117 6.29 5.02 2.61
CA PHE A 117 5.10 4.47 3.27
C PHE A 117 4.84 5.05 4.65
N TYR A 118 5.69 5.96 5.14
CA TYR A 118 5.44 6.69 6.38
C TYR A 118 4.43 7.80 6.10
N THR A 119 3.48 8.02 6.99
CA THR A 119 2.51 9.11 6.83
C THR A 119 3.19 10.49 7.03
N PRO A 120 3.34 11.33 5.99
CA PRO A 120 3.98 12.63 6.14
C PRO A 120 2.97 13.71 6.54
N ARG A 121 3.46 14.72 7.24
CA ARG A 121 2.73 15.94 7.63
C ARG A 121 3.14 17.12 6.75
N VAL A 122 2.26 18.12 6.65
CA VAL A 122 2.48 19.29 5.76
C VAL A 122 3.71 20.14 6.13
N ASP A 123 4.28 19.97 7.34
CA ASP A 123 5.51 20.62 7.79
C ASP A 123 6.78 19.85 7.41
N GLY A 124 6.66 18.68 6.78
CA GLY A 124 7.79 17.81 6.41
C GLY A 124 8.20 16.81 7.49
N SER A 125 7.52 16.79 8.63
CA SER A 125 7.68 15.73 9.62
C SER A 125 6.85 14.48 9.27
N PHE A 126 7.09 13.38 9.98
CA PHE A 126 6.31 12.14 9.84
C PHE A 126 5.50 11.85 11.09
N GLU A 127 4.38 11.16 10.92
CA GLU A 127 3.61 10.64 12.03
C GLU A 127 4.29 9.42 12.64
N PHE A 128 4.67 9.53 13.92
CA PHE A 128 5.32 8.45 14.65
C PHE A 128 4.58 7.98 15.91
N HIS A 129 3.33 8.38 16.10
CA HIS A 129 2.52 7.97 17.24
C HIS A 129 1.54 6.85 16.89
N LEU A 130 1.07 6.14 17.92
CA LEU A 130 -0.05 5.22 17.80
C LEU A 130 -1.37 5.99 17.75
N ASN A 131 -1.91 6.19 16.55
CA ASN A 131 -3.08 7.04 16.33
C ASN A 131 -4.46 6.33 16.47
N TYR A 132 -4.50 5.22 17.20
CA TYR A 132 -5.68 4.37 17.30
C TYR A 132 -6.06 4.06 18.76
N PRO A 133 -7.36 3.94 19.10
CA PRO A 133 -7.79 3.56 20.44
C PRO A 133 -7.52 2.07 20.74
N ALA A 134 -7.67 1.70 22.00
CA ALA A 134 -7.06 0.49 22.55
C ALA A 134 -7.51 -0.85 21.93
N VAL A 135 -8.74 -0.96 21.40
CA VAL A 135 -9.19 -2.22 20.76
C VAL A 135 -8.38 -2.51 19.50
N ASN A 136 -7.75 -1.50 18.88
CA ASN A 136 -6.86 -1.68 17.74
C ASN A 136 -5.77 -2.71 18.03
N PHE A 137 -5.08 -2.65 19.18
CA PHE A 137 -4.03 -3.63 19.53
C PHE A 137 -4.52 -4.70 20.52
N LEU A 138 -5.48 -4.39 21.41
CA LEU A 138 -5.99 -5.37 22.37
C LEU A 138 -6.71 -6.55 21.70
N SER A 139 -7.34 -6.32 20.54
CA SER A 139 -8.00 -7.39 19.78
C SER A 139 -7.02 -8.45 19.25
N PHE A 140 -5.76 -8.09 19.05
CA PHE A 140 -4.71 -8.99 18.58
C PHE A 140 -3.88 -9.61 19.69
N THR A 141 -3.85 -9.00 20.87
CA THR A 141 -3.09 -9.50 22.03
C THR A 141 -3.37 -10.97 22.37
N PRO A 142 -4.63 -11.45 22.46
CA PRO A 142 -4.88 -12.87 22.72
C PRO A 142 -4.46 -13.77 21.55
N LEU A 143 -4.55 -13.30 20.30
CA LEU A 143 -4.12 -14.07 19.13
C LEU A 143 -2.60 -14.23 19.11
N TYR A 144 -1.88 -13.17 19.47
CA TYR A 144 -0.43 -13.17 19.59
C TYR A 144 0.06 -14.14 20.68
N LEU A 145 -0.64 -14.18 21.83
CA LEU A 145 -0.36 -15.15 22.90
C LEU A 145 -0.64 -16.60 22.49
N LEU A 146 -1.57 -16.82 21.55
CA LEU A 146 -1.87 -18.14 20.99
C LEU A 146 -0.92 -18.54 19.85
N GLY A 147 0.13 -17.76 19.57
CA GLY A 147 1.14 -18.06 18.56
C GLY A 147 0.87 -17.46 17.18
N ILE A 148 -0.20 -16.67 17.01
CA ILE A 148 -0.47 -15.94 15.75
C ILE A 148 0.31 -14.63 15.78
N HIS A 149 1.60 -14.69 15.45
CA HIS A 149 2.52 -13.54 15.55
C HIS A 149 2.44 -12.57 14.37
N ASP A 150 2.01 -13.04 13.19
CA ASP A 150 1.72 -12.19 12.04
C ASP A 150 0.31 -11.60 12.18
N LEU A 151 0.23 -10.30 12.43
CA LEU A 151 -1.04 -9.62 12.68
C LEU A 151 -1.97 -9.65 11.48
N ARG A 152 -1.44 -9.81 10.26
CA ARG A 152 -2.28 -9.94 9.06
C ARG A 152 -3.13 -11.20 9.16
N ASP A 153 -2.63 -12.27 9.76
CA ASP A 153 -3.40 -13.50 9.99
C ASP A 153 -4.53 -13.24 11.01
N GLY A 154 -4.25 -12.42 12.04
CA GLY A 154 -5.28 -11.96 12.97
C GLY A 154 -6.36 -11.12 12.28
N VAL A 155 -5.97 -10.19 11.39
CA VAL A 155 -6.93 -9.37 10.62
C VAL A 155 -7.74 -10.25 9.67
N LEU A 156 -7.10 -11.24 9.04
CA LEU A 156 -7.76 -12.22 8.18
C LEU A 156 -8.82 -13.00 8.96
N LEU A 157 -8.54 -13.38 10.20
CA LEU A 157 -9.51 -14.07 11.05
C LEU A 157 -10.78 -13.22 11.23
N PHE A 158 -10.66 -11.93 11.54
CA PHE A 158 -11.82 -11.02 11.62
C PHE A 158 -12.58 -10.91 10.28
N HIS A 159 -11.87 -10.93 9.16
CA HIS A 159 -12.48 -10.94 7.83
C HIS A 159 -13.24 -12.26 7.55
N VAL A 160 -12.63 -13.41 7.81
CA VAL A 160 -13.26 -14.73 7.64
C VAL A 160 -14.49 -14.85 8.55
N LEU A 161 -14.38 -14.45 9.82
CA LEU A 161 -15.52 -14.41 10.75
C LEU A 161 -16.64 -13.50 10.23
N SER A 162 -16.29 -12.37 9.61
CA SER A 162 -17.28 -11.50 8.96
C SER A 162 -18.05 -12.22 7.86
N LEU A 163 -17.36 -12.96 6.99
CA LEU A 163 -17.99 -13.73 5.91
C LEU A 163 -18.88 -14.86 6.44
N LEU A 164 -18.43 -15.57 7.47
CA LEU A 164 -19.22 -16.63 8.10
C LEU A 164 -20.51 -16.07 8.70
N VAL A 165 -20.43 -14.94 9.39
CA VAL A 165 -21.61 -14.26 9.95
C VAL A 165 -22.54 -13.74 8.85
N ILE A 166 -22.01 -13.11 7.80
CA ILE A 166 -22.80 -12.67 6.63
C ILE A 166 -23.53 -13.87 6.02
N PHE A 167 -22.81 -14.96 5.74
CA PHE A 167 -23.37 -16.17 5.16
C PHE A 167 -24.42 -16.83 6.06
N TRP A 168 -24.24 -16.79 7.37
CA TRP A 168 -25.20 -17.33 8.34
C TRP A 168 -26.52 -16.54 8.31
N VAL A 169 -26.45 -15.21 8.22
CA VAL A 169 -27.59 -14.31 8.35
C VAL A 169 -28.35 -14.06 7.04
N VAL A 170 -27.66 -14.06 5.90
CA VAL A 170 -28.26 -13.76 4.59
C VAL A 170 -29.22 -14.88 4.14
N PRO A 171 -30.39 -14.58 3.55
CA PRO A 171 -31.32 -15.60 3.05
C PRO A 171 -30.67 -16.53 2.01
N GLY A 172 -31.07 -17.80 2.01
CA GLY A 172 -30.47 -18.85 1.18
C GLY A 172 -30.32 -18.49 -0.31
N ARG A 173 -31.24 -17.73 -0.91
CA ARG A 173 -31.15 -17.32 -2.33
C ARG A 173 -30.02 -16.33 -2.64
N PHE A 174 -29.55 -15.58 -1.64
CA PHE A 174 -28.55 -14.52 -1.80
C PHE A 174 -27.18 -14.86 -1.21
N LYS A 175 -27.06 -15.94 -0.42
CA LYS A 175 -25.83 -16.30 0.29
C LYS A 175 -24.56 -16.31 -0.58
N ALA A 176 -24.62 -16.93 -1.76
CA ALA A 176 -23.48 -16.93 -2.68
C ALA A 176 -23.12 -15.52 -3.17
N LEU A 177 -24.13 -14.72 -3.53
CA LEU A 177 -23.92 -13.37 -4.07
C LEU A 177 -23.40 -12.40 -3.00
N SER A 178 -23.86 -12.54 -1.74
CA SER A 178 -23.44 -11.67 -0.64
C SER A 178 -21.95 -11.77 -0.31
N LEU A 179 -21.28 -12.86 -0.69
CA LEU A 179 -19.86 -13.06 -0.42
C LEU A 179 -18.95 -12.52 -1.54
N ALA A 180 -19.49 -12.36 -2.76
CA ALA A 180 -18.70 -12.03 -3.94
C ALA A 180 -17.84 -10.75 -3.79
N PRO A 181 -18.35 -9.62 -3.26
CA PRO A 181 -17.54 -8.40 -3.11
C PRO A 181 -16.30 -8.55 -2.22
N PHE A 182 -16.29 -9.56 -1.34
CA PHE A 182 -15.28 -9.73 -0.30
C PHE A 182 -14.19 -10.75 -0.65
N THR A 183 -14.26 -11.36 -1.83
CA THR A 183 -13.43 -12.51 -2.18
C THR A 183 -12.06 -12.12 -2.76
N PHE A 184 -11.90 -10.88 -3.25
CA PHE A 184 -10.65 -10.40 -3.85
C PHE A 184 -10.03 -9.18 -3.16
N TYR A 185 -10.67 -7.99 -3.24
CA TYR A 185 -10.05 -6.75 -2.73
C TYR A 185 -9.71 -6.81 -1.24
N PHE A 186 -10.56 -7.45 -0.44
CA PHE A 186 -10.38 -7.53 1.01
C PHE A 186 -9.20 -8.40 1.43
N PRO A 187 -9.03 -9.66 0.97
CA PRO A 187 -7.82 -10.42 1.28
C PRO A 187 -6.54 -9.76 0.73
N TRP A 188 -6.61 -9.07 -0.41
CA TRP A 188 -5.50 -8.25 -0.91
C TRP A 188 -5.16 -7.09 0.04
N ALA A 189 -6.16 -6.34 0.49
CA ALA A 189 -6.01 -5.25 1.46
C ALA A 189 -5.41 -5.74 2.79
N VAL A 190 -5.87 -6.90 3.28
CA VAL A 190 -5.34 -7.52 4.51
C VAL A 190 -3.90 -7.98 4.30
N ALA A 191 -3.58 -8.60 3.16
CA ALA A 191 -2.20 -8.97 2.83
C ALA A 191 -1.28 -7.74 2.73
N GLY A 192 -1.78 -6.66 2.14
CA GLY A 192 -1.17 -5.33 2.12
C GLY A 192 -1.17 -4.61 3.46
N SER A 193 -1.47 -5.30 4.57
CA SER A 193 -1.35 -4.79 5.93
C SER A 193 -2.38 -3.72 6.34
N LEU A 194 -3.57 -3.73 5.75
CA LEU A 194 -4.70 -2.92 6.23
C LEU A 194 -5.46 -3.63 7.36
N THR A 195 -5.80 -2.90 8.42
CA THR A 195 -6.39 -3.45 9.67
C THR A 195 -7.91 -3.29 9.76
N ASP A 196 -8.57 -2.79 8.71
CA ASP A 196 -9.97 -2.33 8.74
C ASP A 196 -11.01 -3.43 9.01
N SER A 197 -10.66 -4.72 8.82
CA SER A 197 -11.56 -5.84 9.10
C SER A 197 -12.01 -5.90 10.57
N VAL A 198 -11.21 -5.37 11.51
CA VAL A 198 -11.50 -5.42 12.94
C VAL A 198 -12.71 -4.56 13.30
N TRP A 199 -12.67 -3.26 12.96
CA TRP A 199 -13.78 -2.36 13.25
C TRP A 199 -15.03 -2.70 12.41
N ALA A 200 -14.83 -3.15 11.17
CA ALA A 200 -15.93 -3.56 10.31
C ALA A 200 -16.64 -4.81 10.83
N PHE A 201 -15.90 -5.77 11.40
CA PHE A 201 -16.50 -6.92 12.09
C PHE A 201 -17.31 -6.50 13.31
N ALA A 202 -16.84 -5.55 14.11
CA ALA A 202 -17.63 -5.02 15.22
C ALA A 202 -18.93 -4.35 14.72
N LEU A 203 -18.88 -3.55 13.65
CA LEU A 203 -20.09 -2.98 13.04
C LEU A 203 -21.02 -4.03 12.43
N LEU A 204 -20.48 -5.12 11.89
CA LEU A 204 -21.28 -6.27 11.46
C LEU A 204 -22.07 -6.86 12.62
N LEU A 205 -21.42 -7.11 13.75
CA LEU A 205 -22.10 -7.59 14.95
C LEU A 205 -23.16 -6.59 15.44
N SER A 206 -22.91 -5.29 15.29
CA SER A 206 -23.93 -4.27 15.53
C SER A 206 -25.16 -4.43 14.63
N ALA A 207 -24.97 -4.49 13.31
CA ALA A 207 -26.07 -4.69 12.35
C ALA A 207 -26.83 -6.02 12.62
N VAL A 208 -26.10 -7.09 12.96
CA VAL A 208 -26.65 -8.41 13.23
C VAL A 208 -27.45 -8.43 14.53
N THR A 209 -27.05 -7.67 15.55
CA THR A 209 -27.71 -7.68 16.86
C THR A 209 -28.77 -6.59 17.00
N TRP A 210 -28.84 -5.60 16.11
CA TRP A 210 -29.78 -4.46 16.17
C TRP A 210 -31.20 -4.85 16.60
N TYR A 211 -31.79 -5.85 15.94
CA TYR A 211 -33.16 -6.30 16.18
C TYR A 211 -33.33 -7.28 17.35
N ARG A 212 -32.26 -7.96 17.77
CA ARG A 212 -32.30 -8.94 18.87
C ARG A 212 -31.96 -8.31 20.22
N SER A 213 -30.99 -7.41 20.24
CA SER A 213 -30.54 -6.68 21.41
C SER A 213 -29.92 -5.36 20.97
N ARG A 214 -30.71 -4.27 21.02
CA ARG A 214 -30.20 -2.91 20.74
C ARG A 214 -29.03 -2.53 21.65
N LYS A 215 -29.04 -3.02 22.89
CA LYS A 215 -27.95 -2.84 23.87
C LYS A 215 -26.62 -3.39 23.34
N ALA A 216 -26.64 -4.63 22.86
CA ALA A 216 -25.45 -5.27 22.29
C ALA A 216 -24.99 -4.53 21.03
N SER A 217 -25.93 -4.10 20.18
CA SER A 217 -25.62 -3.35 18.97
C SER A 217 -24.87 -2.05 19.26
N PHE A 218 -25.36 -1.22 20.19
CA PHE A 218 -24.64 0.00 20.59
C PHE A 218 -23.30 -0.30 21.26
N GLY A 219 -23.20 -1.38 22.05
CA GLY A 219 -21.91 -1.84 22.59
C GLY A 219 -20.89 -2.17 21.51
N PHE A 220 -21.31 -2.85 20.44
CA PHE A 220 -20.45 -3.16 19.29
C PHE A 220 -20.07 -1.93 18.46
N VAL A 221 -20.94 -0.90 18.37
CA VAL A 221 -20.55 0.40 17.79
C VAL A 221 -19.45 1.05 18.64
N GLY A 222 -19.57 0.99 19.97
CA GLY A 222 -18.53 1.45 20.89
C GLY A 222 -17.20 0.74 20.69
N LEU A 223 -17.21 -0.60 20.58
CA LEU A 223 -16.02 -1.41 20.29
C LEU A 223 -15.41 -1.09 18.93
N ALA A 224 -16.24 -0.88 17.90
CA ALA A 224 -15.77 -0.46 16.58
C ALA A 224 -15.06 0.89 16.65
N GLY A 225 -15.65 1.87 17.35
CA GLY A 225 -15.04 3.17 17.58
C GLY A 225 -13.78 3.12 18.43
N ALA A 226 -13.67 2.15 19.36
CA ALA A 226 -12.46 1.90 20.14
C ALA A 226 -11.37 1.14 19.36
N SER A 227 -11.68 0.65 18.16
CA SER A 227 -10.69 0.11 17.22
C SER A 227 -10.26 1.18 16.22
N LYS A 228 -11.21 1.93 15.67
CA LYS A 228 -10.95 3.04 14.73
C LYS A 228 -12.07 4.07 14.81
N GLN A 229 -11.71 5.32 15.11
CA GLN A 229 -12.61 6.44 15.35
C GLN A 229 -13.56 6.69 14.16
N LEU A 230 -13.11 6.39 12.94
CA LEU A 230 -13.89 6.46 11.70
C LEU A 230 -15.22 5.69 11.78
N ALA A 231 -15.29 4.62 12.58
CA ALA A 231 -16.52 3.86 12.80
C ALA A 231 -17.65 4.70 13.43
N PHE A 232 -17.33 5.79 14.15
CA PHE A 232 -18.33 6.66 14.76
C PHE A 232 -19.09 7.56 13.78
N LEU A 233 -18.68 7.65 12.50
CA LEU A 233 -19.44 8.40 11.50
C LEU A 233 -20.89 7.92 11.36
N VAL A 234 -21.17 6.65 11.64
CA VAL A 234 -22.53 6.09 11.57
C VAL A 234 -23.39 6.41 12.81
N LEU A 235 -22.77 6.81 13.93
CA LEU A 235 -23.44 6.90 15.23
C LEU A 235 -24.66 7.83 15.23
N PRO A 236 -24.60 9.08 14.72
CA PRO A 236 -25.76 9.96 14.76
C PRO A 236 -26.96 9.40 13.98
N TYR A 237 -26.73 8.67 12.90
CA TYR A 237 -27.80 7.99 12.17
C TYR A 237 -28.40 6.83 12.97
N LEU A 238 -27.59 6.04 13.66
CA LEU A 238 -28.08 4.97 14.54
C LEU A 238 -28.87 5.53 15.73
N LEU A 239 -28.50 6.70 16.26
CA LEU A 239 -29.29 7.38 17.30
C LEU A 239 -30.65 7.83 16.77
N VAL A 240 -30.70 8.41 15.56
CA VAL A 240 -31.96 8.74 14.88
C VAL A 240 -32.80 7.47 14.65
N ARG A 241 -32.18 6.39 14.17
CA ARG A 241 -32.85 5.09 13.97
C ARG A 241 -33.43 4.56 15.27
N ASN A 242 -32.65 4.54 16.35
CA ASN A 242 -33.13 4.11 17.67
C ASN A 242 -34.27 4.99 18.17
N TRP A 243 -34.17 6.31 18.01
CA TRP A 243 -35.22 7.24 18.42
C TRP A 243 -36.53 6.98 17.67
N ARG A 244 -36.46 6.76 16.35
CA ARG A 244 -37.61 6.51 15.49
C ARG A 244 -38.23 5.12 15.68
N GLU A 245 -37.42 4.09 15.90
CA GLU A 245 -37.85 2.69 16.09
C GLU A 245 -38.16 2.33 17.56
N THR A 246 -37.98 3.26 18.51
CA THR A 246 -38.38 3.04 19.91
C THR A 246 -39.86 3.40 20.10
N GLU A 247 -40.63 2.41 20.54
CA GLU A 247 -41.95 2.60 21.14
C GLU A 247 -41.77 3.00 22.62
N GLY A 248 -42.46 4.05 23.08
CA GLY A 248 -42.38 4.52 24.48
C GLY A 248 -41.33 5.62 24.76
N PRO A 249 -40.74 5.69 25.97
CA PRO A 249 -39.87 6.79 26.40
C PRO A 249 -38.54 6.85 25.64
N ARG A 250 -38.54 7.54 24.50
CA ARG A 250 -37.41 7.61 23.55
C ARG A 250 -36.12 8.13 24.18
N LEU A 251 -36.19 9.17 25.03
CA LEU A 251 -35.02 9.75 25.70
C LEU A 251 -34.33 8.73 26.61
N ARG A 252 -35.09 8.00 27.43
CA ARG A 252 -34.56 6.97 28.32
C ARG A 252 -33.93 5.81 27.54
N SER A 253 -34.56 5.41 26.43
CA SER A 253 -34.02 4.39 25.51
C SER A 253 -32.68 4.85 24.93
N SER A 254 -32.63 6.04 24.33
CA SER A 254 -31.41 6.59 23.73
C SER A 254 -30.29 6.82 24.75
N ALA A 255 -30.59 7.33 25.95
CA ALA A 255 -29.60 7.49 27.02
C ALA A 255 -29.02 6.13 27.46
N ARG A 256 -29.87 5.10 27.58
CA ARG A 256 -29.43 3.74 27.89
C ARG A 256 -28.55 3.18 26.77
N MET A 257 -28.93 3.36 25.51
CA MET A 257 -28.14 2.89 24.36
C MET A 257 -26.78 3.61 24.28
N MET A 258 -26.76 4.92 24.53
CA MET A 258 -25.52 5.69 24.66
C MET A 258 -24.63 5.13 25.77
N GLY A 259 -25.20 4.75 26.92
CA GLY A 259 -24.45 4.10 28.00
C GLY A 259 -23.74 2.81 27.56
N TYR A 260 -24.38 1.96 26.76
CA TYR A 260 -23.73 0.75 26.21
C TYR A 260 -22.64 1.07 25.19
N LEU A 261 -22.85 2.09 24.35
CA LEU A 261 -21.81 2.55 23.42
C LEU A 261 -20.60 3.11 24.17
N LEU A 262 -20.84 3.97 25.15
CA LEU A 262 -19.79 4.54 25.99
C LEU A 262 -19.05 3.45 26.76
N ALA A 263 -19.75 2.42 27.26
CA ALA A 263 -19.10 1.27 27.87
C ALA A 263 -18.20 0.52 26.87
N GLY A 264 -18.70 0.23 25.66
CA GLY A 264 -17.91 -0.42 24.62
C GLY A 264 -16.69 0.38 24.18
N PHE A 265 -16.77 1.71 24.19
CA PHE A 265 -15.64 2.58 23.84
C PHE A 265 -14.66 2.76 24.99
N TRP A 266 -15.14 3.13 26.18
CA TRP A 266 -14.30 3.54 27.29
C TRP A 266 -13.67 2.36 28.03
N ILE A 267 -14.38 1.26 28.28
CA ILE A 267 -13.82 0.12 29.03
C ILE A 267 -12.44 -0.32 28.53
N PRO A 268 -12.21 -0.55 27.22
CA PRO A 268 -10.88 -0.93 26.73
C PRO A 268 -9.86 0.22 26.78
N ASN A 269 -10.28 1.48 26.74
CA ASN A 269 -9.40 2.65 26.71
C ASN A 269 -9.04 3.19 28.11
N LEU A 270 -9.89 2.96 29.11
CA LEU A 270 -9.74 3.50 30.46
C LEU A 270 -8.37 3.21 31.10
N PRO A 271 -7.79 1.99 30.99
CA PRO A 271 -6.47 1.73 31.56
C PRO A 271 -5.39 2.69 31.06
N PHE A 272 -5.36 2.95 29.75
CA PHE A 272 -4.39 3.83 29.11
C PHE A 272 -4.67 5.31 29.39
N LEU A 273 -5.96 5.69 29.44
CA LEU A 273 -6.35 7.04 29.84
C LEU A 273 -5.90 7.36 31.28
N PHE A 274 -5.94 6.39 32.20
CA PHE A 274 -5.49 6.61 33.58
C PHE A 274 -3.96 6.60 33.72
N ILE A 275 -3.26 5.75 32.96
CA ILE A 275 -1.80 5.63 33.04
C ILE A 275 -1.12 6.82 32.33
N SER A 276 -1.56 7.18 31.13
CA SER A 276 -1.03 8.32 30.38
C SER A 276 -2.14 9.14 29.70
N PRO A 277 -2.87 10.00 30.45
CA PRO A 277 -3.95 10.80 29.89
C PRO A 277 -3.52 11.64 28.68
N HIS A 278 -2.34 12.26 28.77
CA HIS A 278 -1.76 13.04 27.68
C HIS A 278 -1.35 12.18 26.49
N GLY A 279 -0.69 11.03 26.71
CA GLY A 279 -0.29 10.12 25.63
C GLY A 279 -1.49 9.57 24.87
N TRP A 280 -2.51 9.11 25.60
CA TRP A 280 -3.77 8.66 25.01
C TRP A 280 -4.47 9.79 24.24
N TRP A 281 -4.50 11.01 24.76
CA TRP A 281 -5.12 12.15 24.07
C TRP A 281 -4.40 12.49 22.76
N GLU A 282 -3.07 12.60 22.81
CA GLU A 282 -2.24 12.91 21.63
C GLU A 282 -2.29 11.82 20.56
N GLY A 283 -2.45 10.55 20.95
CA GLY A 283 -2.63 9.46 19.99
C GLY A 283 -4.07 9.36 19.45
N VAL A 284 -5.07 9.40 20.32
CA VAL A 284 -6.45 9.00 19.95
C VAL A 284 -7.31 10.17 19.49
N VAL A 285 -7.13 11.37 20.07
CA VAL A 285 -8.05 12.50 19.87
C VAL A 285 -7.39 13.64 19.09
N ALA A 286 -6.22 14.10 19.52
CA ALA A 286 -5.54 15.27 18.97
C ALA A 286 -5.38 15.24 17.43
N PRO A 287 -5.02 14.11 16.77
CA PRO A 287 -4.77 14.07 15.33
C PRO A 287 -5.99 14.38 14.46
N TYR A 288 -7.18 14.43 15.06
CA TYR A 288 -8.45 14.73 14.39
C TYR A 288 -9.01 16.11 14.73
N LEU A 289 -8.35 16.86 15.62
CA LEU A 289 -8.78 18.20 16.03
C LEU A 289 -8.14 19.29 15.16
N PRO A 290 -8.84 20.43 14.93
CA PRO A 290 -8.23 21.60 14.34
C PRO A 290 -7.10 22.13 15.25
N GLY A 291 -5.88 22.28 14.73
CA GLY A 291 -4.75 22.86 15.46
C GLY A 291 -3.50 21.96 15.55
N THR A 292 -3.62 20.67 15.25
CA THR A 292 -2.44 19.81 15.01
C THR A 292 -1.95 19.97 13.58
N THR A 293 -0.64 19.80 13.35
CA THR A 293 -0.09 19.77 11.99
C THR A 293 -0.82 18.69 11.17
N PRO A 294 -1.58 19.08 10.12
CA PRO A 294 -2.35 18.11 9.36
C PRO A 294 -1.43 17.18 8.57
N GLN A 295 -1.90 15.96 8.38
CA GLN A 295 -1.30 15.03 7.44
C GLN A 295 -1.50 15.55 6.02
N ILE A 296 -0.60 15.18 5.10
CA ILE A 296 -0.75 15.59 3.71
C ILE A 296 -2.05 15.04 3.12
N MET A 297 -2.72 15.84 2.29
CA MET A 297 -3.91 15.39 1.58
C MET A 297 -3.60 14.32 0.54
N GLY A 298 -4.59 13.48 0.24
CA GLY A 298 -4.47 12.45 -0.79
C GLY A 298 -5.56 11.38 -0.70
N GLY A 299 -5.43 10.38 -1.54
CA GLY A 299 -6.32 9.23 -1.62
C GLY A 299 -7.30 9.34 -2.78
N ILE A 300 -8.60 9.22 -2.49
CA ILE A 300 -9.71 9.24 -3.44
C ILE A 300 -10.79 10.21 -2.97
N GLY A 301 -11.76 10.52 -3.84
CA GLY A 301 -12.88 11.41 -3.53
C GLY A 301 -12.65 12.83 -4.05
N LEU A 302 -13.31 13.83 -3.44
CA LEU A 302 -13.28 15.20 -3.92
C LEU A 302 -11.87 15.81 -3.85
N SER A 303 -11.07 15.47 -2.83
CA SER A 303 -9.70 15.99 -2.70
C SER A 303 -8.82 15.56 -3.88
N GLU A 304 -8.88 14.29 -4.29
CA GLU A 304 -8.15 13.81 -5.47
C GLU A 304 -8.66 14.46 -6.76
N VAL A 305 -9.99 14.60 -6.93
CA VAL A 305 -10.54 15.31 -8.11
C VAL A 305 -10.01 16.74 -8.19
N LEU A 306 -10.07 17.50 -7.09
CA LEU A 306 -9.62 18.88 -7.08
C LEU A 306 -8.09 18.98 -7.30
N THR A 307 -7.31 18.16 -6.59
CA THR A 307 -5.84 18.19 -6.70
C THR A 307 -5.33 17.74 -8.06
N SER A 308 -5.99 16.78 -8.72
CA SER A 308 -5.70 16.40 -10.10
C SER A 308 -5.98 17.52 -11.12
N MET A 309 -6.87 18.46 -10.78
CA MET A 309 -7.14 19.66 -11.56
C MET A 309 -6.22 20.84 -11.18
N GLY A 310 -5.24 20.62 -10.30
CA GLY A 310 -4.34 21.66 -9.78
C GLY A 310 -4.99 22.57 -8.74
N LEU A 311 -6.15 22.20 -8.18
CA LEU A 311 -6.81 22.93 -7.11
C LEU A 311 -6.48 22.30 -5.76
N ASN A 312 -6.00 23.09 -4.80
CA ASN A 312 -5.63 22.59 -3.49
C ASN A 312 -6.28 23.46 -2.38
N PRO A 313 -7.54 23.20 -2.02
CA PRO A 313 -8.20 23.89 -0.92
C PRO A 313 -7.55 23.54 0.42
N PRO A 314 -7.51 24.47 1.40
CA PRO A 314 -7.03 24.15 2.73
C PRO A 314 -7.91 23.07 3.38
N SER A 315 -7.34 22.30 4.31
CA SER A 315 -8.04 21.21 5.02
C SER A 315 -9.33 21.67 5.71
N SER A 316 -9.41 22.94 6.10
CA SER A 316 -10.60 23.57 6.68
C SER A 316 -11.80 23.60 5.72
N VAL A 317 -11.58 23.74 4.41
CA VAL A 317 -12.65 23.68 3.39
C VAL A 317 -13.24 22.27 3.33
N PHE A 318 -12.39 21.24 3.31
CA PHE A 318 -12.84 19.85 3.36
C PHE A 318 -13.54 19.53 4.68
N PHE A 319 -13.05 20.05 5.80
CA PHE A 319 -13.72 19.92 7.10
C PHE A 319 -15.14 20.52 7.06
N LEU A 320 -15.29 21.72 6.49
CA LEU A 320 -16.59 22.36 6.32
C LEU A 320 -17.50 21.57 5.38
N LEU A 321 -17.00 21.14 4.20
CA LEU A 321 -17.75 20.35 3.24
C LEU A 321 -18.21 19.02 3.83
N MET A 322 -17.32 18.33 4.54
CA MET A 322 -17.64 17.10 5.26
C MET A 322 -18.70 17.35 6.33
N GLY A 323 -18.59 18.44 7.09
CA GLY A 323 -19.58 18.86 8.10
C GLY A 323 -20.95 19.17 7.49
N LEU A 324 -21.00 19.87 6.35
CA LEU A 324 -22.22 20.17 5.60
C LEU A 324 -22.84 18.90 5.00
N ALA A 325 -22.03 18.02 4.40
CA ALA A 325 -22.48 16.74 3.89
C ALA A 325 -23.03 15.85 5.02
N PHE A 326 -22.36 15.84 6.17
CA PHE A 326 -22.80 15.15 7.37
C PHE A 326 -24.14 15.70 7.88
N ALA A 327 -24.24 17.01 8.10
CA ALA A 327 -25.45 17.65 8.60
C ALA A 327 -26.63 17.49 7.62
N GLY A 328 -26.40 17.72 6.32
CA GLY A 328 -27.40 17.57 5.27
C GLY A 328 -27.91 16.14 5.13
N SER A 329 -27.00 15.16 5.16
CA SER A 329 -27.39 13.73 5.09
C SER A 329 -28.07 13.26 6.38
N LEU A 330 -27.67 13.75 7.57
CA LEU A 330 -28.35 13.46 8.83
C LEU A 330 -29.76 14.08 8.86
N PHE A 331 -29.90 15.33 8.42
CA PHE A 331 -31.20 15.96 8.24
C PHE A 331 -32.08 15.13 7.28
N ALA A 332 -31.54 14.76 6.12
CA ALA A 332 -32.23 13.93 5.14
C ALA A 332 -32.68 12.58 5.72
N TYR A 333 -31.77 11.87 6.38
CA TYR A 333 -32.06 10.61 7.04
C TYR A 333 -33.13 10.77 8.12
N SER A 334 -33.10 11.86 8.90
CA SER A 334 -34.10 12.13 9.93
C SER A 334 -35.48 12.45 9.35
N ARG A 335 -35.54 13.17 8.22
CA ARG A 335 -36.77 13.65 7.57
C ARG A 335 -37.45 12.58 6.74
N TRP A 336 -36.67 11.76 6.05
CA TRP A 336 -37.11 10.67 5.18
C TRP A 336 -36.75 9.30 5.75
N PHE A 337 -36.75 9.19 7.09
CA PHE A 337 -36.34 8.00 7.82
C PHE A 337 -36.95 6.71 7.27
N GLU A 338 -38.26 6.66 7.04
CA GLU A 338 -38.90 5.43 6.54
C GLU A 338 -38.39 4.96 5.18
N ARG A 339 -37.95 5.89 4.33
CA ARG A 339 -37.37 5.57 3.01
C ARG A 339 -35.88 5.26 3.09
N MET A 340 -35.17 5.87 4.03
CA MET A 340 -33.71 5.82 4.11
C MET A 340 -33.16 4.91 5.21
N LYS A 341 -34.00 4.38 6.13
CA LYS A 341 -33.56 3.61 7.31
C LYS A 341 -32.61 2.45 6.97
N ASN A 342 -32.79 1.90 5.77
CA ASN A 342 -32.06 0.79 5.19
C ASN A 342 -30.69 1.14 4.59
N LEU A 343 -30.41 2.44 4.42
CA LEU A 343 -29.19 2.97 3.81
C LEU A 343 -28.21 3.48 4.86
N VAL A 344 -28.44 3.20 6.16
CA VAL A 344 -27.66 3.79 7.26
C VAL A 344 -26.15 3.56 7.10
N TRP A 345 -25.76 2.39 6.60
CA TRP A 345 -24.35 2.02 6.38
C TRP A 345 -23.75 2.60 5.09
N LEU A 346 -24.57 3.18 4.20
CA LEU A 346 -24.11 3.88 2.99
C LEU A 346 -23.82 5.36 3.23
N LEU A 347 -24.43 5.96 4.25
CA LEU A 347 -24.29 7.41 4.53
C LEU A 347 -22.83 7.82 4.82
N PRO A 348 -22.03 7.04 5.58
CA PRO A 348 -20.61 7.35 5.78
C PRO A 348 -19.80 7.46 4.49
N LEU A 349 -20.13 6.72 3.43
CA LEU A 349 -19.41 6.78 2.15
C LEU A 349 -19.55 8.17 1.50
N GLY A 350 -20.77 8.73 1.54
CA GLY A 350 -21.04 10.06 1.00
C GLY A 350 -20.30 11.15 1.78
N ILE A 351 -20.14 10.98 3.10
CA ILE A 351 -19.37 11.90 3.95
C ILE A 351 -17.87 11.80 3.64
N LEU A 352 -17.35 10.57 3.56
CA LEU A 352 -15.93 10.30 3.31
C LEU A 352 -15.47 10.70 1.92
N PHE A 353 -16.38 10.89 0.97
CA PHE A 353 -16.07 11.50 -0.33
C PHE A 353 -15.56 12.94 -0.19
N PHE A 354 -16.02 13.68 0.82
CA PHE A 354 -15.60 15.07 1.10
C PHE A 354 -14.46 15.15 2.11
N TYR A 355 -13.96 14.02 2.61
CA TYR A 355 -12.85 14.01 3.55
C TYR A 355 -11.52 14.32 2.84
N TYR A 356 -10.67 15.14 3.47
CA TYR A 356 -9.44 15.64 2.85
C TYR A 356 -8.40 14.54 2.55
N ARG A 357 -8.45 13.42 3.30
CA ARG A 357 -7.55 12.26 3.17
C ARG A 357 -8.33 10.95 3.19
N SER A 358 -8.95 10.56 2.08
CA SER A 358 -9.85 9.40 2.03
C SER A 358 -9.26 8.24 1.24
N PHE A 359 -9.15 7.05 1.83
CA PHE A 359 -8.63 5.87 1.12
C PHE A 359 -9.74 4.91 0.68
N PRO A 360 -9.53 4.07 -0.36
CA PRO A 360 -10.55 3.12 -0.84
C PRO A 360 -11.12 2.20 0.25
N ASN A 361 -10.27 1.72 1.18
CA ASN A 361 -10.69 0.91 2.31
C ASN A 361 -11.63 1.66 3.27
N TYR A 362 -11.50 2.99 3.41
CA TYR A 362 -12.41 3.78 4.26
C TYR A 362 -13.83 3.78 3.73
N MET A 363 -14.03 3.57 2.42
CA MET A 363 -15.34 3.50 1.78
C MET A 363 -15.85 2.05 1.69
N LEU A 364 -14.99 1.10 1.31
CA LEU A 364 -15.41 -0.27 0.97
C LEU A 364 -15.79 -1.11 2.19
N PHE A 365 -15.16 -0.91 3.35
CA PHE A 365 -15.41 -1.76 4.53
C PHE A 365 -16.80 -1.56 5.16
N TRP A 366 -17.50 -0.48 4.83
CA TRP A 366 -18.91 -0.28 5.19
C TRP A 366 -19.87 -1.24 4.48
N LEU A 367 -19.44 -1.92 3.41
CA LEU A 367 -20.23 -2.98 2.76
C LEU A 367 -20.48 -4.17 3.69
N ILE A 368 -19.57 -4.42 4.64
CA ILE A 368 -19.64 -5.54 5.59
C ILE A 368 -20.92 -5.49 6.44
N PRO A 369 -21.22 -4.39 7.18
CA PRO A 369 -22.49 -4.28 7.90
C PRO A 369 -23.70 -4.01 6.99
N LEU A 370 -23.51 -3.40 5.82
CA LEU A 370 -24.60 -3.07 4.88
C LEU A 370 -25.30 -4.32 4.35
N ILE A 371 -24.54 -5.32 3.88
CA ILE A 371 -25.10 -6.48 3.18
C ILE A 371 -26.08 -7.27 4.05
N PRO A 372 -25.77 -7.62 5.32
CA PRO A 372 -26.72 -8.28 6.22
C PRO A 372 -27.94 -7.43 6.56
N ASP A 373 -27.78 -6.11 6.74
CA ASP A 373 -28.91 -5.21 7.01
C ASP A 373 -29.88 -5.27 5.82
N LEU A 374 -29.39 -5.09 4.58
CA LEU A 374 -30.18 -5.22 3.34
C LEU A 374 -30.79 -6.62 3.18
N ALA A 375 -30.04 -7.68 3.46
CA ALA A 375 -30.48 -9.06 3.25
C ALA A 375 -31.58 -9.51 4.21
N ARG A 376 -31.67 -8.92 5.40
CA ARG A 376 -32.75 -9.18 6.37
C ARG A 376 -34.08 -8.57 5.97
N MET A 377 -34.10 -7.71 4.97
CA MET A 377 -35.32 -7.14 4.44
C MET A 377 -36.04 -8.19 3.60
N ARG A 378 -37.23 -8.58 4.02
CA ARG A 378 -38.25 -9.22 3.16
C ARG A 378 -38.75 -8.28 2.04
N VAL A 379 -38.04 -7.20 1.75
CA VAL A 379 -38.50 -6.11 0.89
C VAL A 379 -37.53 -5.93 -0.26
N ASN A 380 -38.12 -6.04 -1.43
CA ASN A 380 -37.59 -5.83 -2.75
C ASN A 380 -36.95 -4.44 -2.89
N PRO A 381 -35.60 -4.31 -2.91
CA PRO A 381 -34.96 -2.99 -2.97
C PRO A 381 -35.22 -2.25 -4.29
N PHE A 382 -35.75 -2.95 -5.31
CA PHE A 382 -36.02 -2.41 -6.65
C PHE A 382 -37.47 -2.61 -7.12
N GLY A 383 -38.39 -3.09 -6.28
CA GLY A 383 -39.80 -3.30 -6.68
C GLY A 383 -40.05 -4.38 -7.76
N LEU A 384 -39.06 -5.18 -8.14
CA LEU A 384 -39.21 -6.26 -9.13
C LEU A 384 -39.96 -7.47 -8.55
N ARG A 385 -41.29 -7.54 -8.71
CA ARG A 385 -42.05 -8.78 -8.48
C ARG A 385 -41.51 -9.85 -9.44
N PRO A 386 -41.06 -11.03 -8.98
CA PRO A 386 -40.74 -12.11 -9.89
C PRO A 386 -42.06 -12.77 -10.29
N SER A 387 -42.60 -12.38 -11.45
CA SER A 387 -43.51 -13.21 -12.23
C SER A 387 -42.85 -13.37 -13.59
N ILE A 388 -42.09 -14.44 -13.76
CA ILE A 388 -41.60 -14.84 -15.07
C ILE A 388 -42.73 -15.61 -15.73
N SER A 389 -43.39 -14.98 -16.70
CA SER A 389 -44.09 -15.67 -17.78
C SER A 389 -44.01 -14.80 -19.03
N SER A 390 -43.38 -15.37 -20.07
CA SER A 390 -43.24 -14.89 -21.46
C SER A 390 -42.62 -13.51 -21.68
N MET A 391 -41.41 -13.51 -22.26
CA MET A 391 -40.83 -12.34 -22.92
C MET A 391 -41.66 -11.98 -24.17
N PRO A 392 -41.98 -10.69 -24.38
CA PRO A 392 -42.02 -10.10 -25.71
C PRO A 392 -40.91 -9.06 -25.86
N THR A 393 -40.43 -8.99 -27.09
CA THR A 393 -39.37 -8.14 -27.63
C THR A 393 -39.45 -6.68 -27.17
N ILE A 394 -38.32 -6.13 -26.73
CA ILE A 394 -38.19 -4.76 -26.21
C ILE A 394 -38.24 -3.76 -27.37
N HIS A 395 -39.29 -2.94 -27.41
CA HIS A 395 -39.21 -1.59 -27.96
C HIS A 395 -38.91 -0.61 -26.82
N LEU A 396 -37.83 0.17 -26.95
CA LEU A 396 -37.40 1.19 -25.99
C LEU A 396 -38.45 2.33 -25.94
N PRO A 397 -39.05 2.64 -24.77
CA PRO A 397 -39.88 3.83 -24.62
C PRO A 397 -39.03 5.04 -24.18
N THR A 398 -39.09 6.12 -24.95
CA THR A 398 -38.43 7.42 -24.76
C THR A 398 -39.06 8.31 -23.67
N ARG A 399 -39.73 7.74 -22.66
CA ARG A 399 -40.35 8.53 -21.58
C ARG A 399 -39.92 8.07 -20.20
N ILE A 400 -39.15 8.94 -19.54
CA ILE A 400 -38.76 8.85 -18.15
C ILE A 400 -40.02 8.76 -17.26
N PRO A 401 -40.11 7.81 -16.31
CA PRO A 401 -41.32 7.61 -15.50
C PRO A 401 -41.51 8.70 -14.44
N ARG A 402 -42.78 9.10 -14.24
CA ARG A 402 -43.27 10.16 -13.34
C ARG A 402 -42.95 10.00 -11.84
N PHE A 403 -42.29 8.92 -11.42
CA PHE A 403 -41.84 8.69 -10.04
C PHE A 403 -40.74 9.68 -9.58
N LEU A 404 -40.02 10.32 -10.51
CA LEU A 404 -39.00 11.33 -10.21
C LEU A 404 -39.57 12.69 -9.74
N GLN A 405 -40.88 12.95 -9.88
CA GLN A 405 -41.47 14.26 -9.57
C GLN A 405 -41.92 14.46 -8.10
N GLY A 406 -41.88 13.43 -7.24
CA GLY A 406 -42.52 13.48 -5.92
C GLY A 406 -41.59 13.37 -4.70
N GLY A 407 -40.79 14.40 -4.42
CA GLY A 407 -40.35 14.70 -3.04
C GLY A 407 -38.97 14.22 -2.57
N ILE A 408 -38.12 13.73 -3.46
CA ILE A 408 -36.67 13.54 -3.16
C ILE A 408 -35.82 14.38 -4.13
N MET A 409 -36.27 14.51 -5.38
CA MET A 409 -35.57 15.26 -6.42
C MET A 409 -35.38 16.75 -6.09
N PRO A 410 -36.35 17.49 -5.51
CA PRO A 410 -36.12 18.91 -5.17
C PRO A 410 -35.07 19.08 -4.07
N SER A 411 -34.99 18.17 -3.11
CA SER A 411 -34.01 18.24 -2.02
C SER A 411 -32.63 17.72 -2.43
N LEU A 412 -32.57 16.71 -3.31
CA LEU A 412 -31.33 16.28 -3.95
C LEU A 412 -30.84 17.32 -4.96
N MET A 413 -31.73 17.96 -5.71
CA MET A 413 -31.39 19.04 -6.64
C MET A 413 -31.02 20.31 -5.88
N LEU A 414 -31.70 20.66 -4.79
CA LEU A 414 -31.30 21.78 -3.94
C LEU A 414 -29.99 21.48 -3.21
N GLY A 415 -29.78 20.25 -2.75
CA GLY A 415 -28.50 19.79 -2.22
C GLY A 415 -27.40 19.84 -3.27
N LEU A 416 -27.63 19.30 -4.46
CA LEU A 416 -26.70 19.34 -5.59
C LEU A 416 -26.45 20.77 -6.06
N VAL A 417 -27.47 21.62 -6.14
CA VAL A 417 -27.38 23.02 -6.56
C VAL A 417 -26.72 23.86 -5.48
N LEU A 418 -26.98 23.64 -4.19
CA LEU A 418 -26.27 24.32 -3.11
C LEU A 418 -24.83 23.81 -3.02
N THR A 419 -24.56 22.52 -3.17
CA THR A 419 -23.21 21.98 -3.25
C THR A 419 -22.51 22.46 -4.52
N THR A 420 -23.17 22.57 -5.66
CA THR A 420 -22.58 23.04 -6.93
C THR A 420 -22.41 24.56 -6.93
N ALA A 421 -23.34 25.32 -6.36
CA ALA A 421 -23.24 26.75 -6.18
C ALA A 421 -22.23 27.10 -5.09
N PHE A 422 -22.11 26.27 -4.05
CA PHE A 422 -21.08 26.43 -3.02
C PHE A 422 -19.71 25.94 -3.51
N VAL A 423 -19.61 24.85 -4.28
CA VAL A 423 -18.37 24.42 -4.96
C VAL A 423 -18.01 25.42 -6.05
N GLY A 424 -18.98 26.04 -6.72
CA GLY A 424 -18.78 27.10 -7.70
C GLY A 424 -18.38 28.43 -7.05
N ALA A 425 -19.01 28.81 -5.93
CA ALA A 425 -18.67 30.02 -5.17
C ALA A 425 -17.37 29.84 -4.37
N SER A 426 -17.12 28.65 -3.82
CA SER A 426 -15.84 28.26 -3.23
C SER A 426 -14.79 28.11 -4.31
N GLY A 427 -15.13 27.60 -5.50
CA GLY A 427 -14.25 27.55 -6.65
C GLY A 427 -13.88 28.94 -7.16
N ALA A 428 -14.83 29.88 -7.16
CA ALA A 428 -14.61 31.29 -7.49
C ALA A 428 -13.88 32.06 -6.37
N TYR A 429 -14.06 31.67 -5.11
CA TYR A 429 -13.32 32.20 -3.96
C TYR A 429 -11.89 31.64 -3.93
N ILE A 430 -11.73 30.35 -4.18
CA ILE A 430 -10.44 29.65 -4.32
C ILE A 430 -9.73 30.18 -5.55
N SER A 431 -10.39 30.42 -6.69
CA SER A 431 -9.77 31.04 -7.86
C SER A 431 -9.42 32.52 -7.65
N ARG A 432 -10.01 33.17 -6.64
CA ARG A 432 -9.66 34.55 -6.22
C ARG A 432 -8.60 34.59 -5.11
N ASN A 433 -8.42 33.50 -4.35
CA ASN A 433 -7.39 33.35 -3.31
C ASN A 433 -6.25 32.40 -3.74
N SER A 434 -6.28 31.86 -4.96
CA SER A 434 -5.21 31.06 -5.57
C SER A 434 -4.17 31.95 -6.23
N ASP A 435 -3.96 33.15 -5.71
CA ASP A 435 -2.70 33.84 -5.93
C ASP A 435 -1.68 33.07 -5.11
N TYR A 436 -1.10 32.05 -5.74
CA TYR A 436 0.03 31.33 -5.18
C TYR A 436 1.02 32.37 -4.68
N LYS A 437 1.35 32.32 -3.39
CA LYS A 437 2.33 33.22 -2.79
C LYS A 437 3.72 33.00 -3.41
N VAL A 438 3.94 31.84 -4.03
CA VAL A 438 5.19 31.55 -4.74
C VAL A 438 4.95 31.03 -6.15
N THR A 439 5.81 31.42 -7.09
CA THR A 439 5.94 30.75 -8.37
C THR A 439 6.95 29.60 -8.24
N VAL A 440 6.64 28.46 -8.84
CA VAL A 440 7.45 27.24 -8.76
C VAL A 440 7.85 26.82 -10.17
N HIS A 441 9.14 26.85 -10.44
CA HIS A 441 9.71 26.40 -11.70
C HIS A 441 10.59 25.18 -11.47
N VAL A 442 10.34 24.10 -12.24
CA VAL A 442 11.19 22.92 -12.26
C VAL A 442 12.25 23.16 -13.33
N ASP A 443 13.46 23.48 -12.90
CA ASP A 443 14.57 23.86 -13.79
C ASP A 443 15.12 22.63 -14.54
N SER A 444 15.27 21.51 -13.82
CA SER A 444 15.75 20.25 -14.40
C SER A 444 15.37 19.07 -13.53
N ILE A 445 15.28 17.91 -14.16
CA ILE A 445 15.09 16.61 -13.53
C ILE A 445 16.26 15.74 -13.97
N GLY A 446 16.90 15.09 -13.02
CA GLY A 446 18.04 14.24 -13.24
C GLY A 446 17.88 12.90 -12.56
N ASP A 447 18.69 11.97 -13.04
CA ASP A 447 18.90 10.65 -12.45
C ASP A 447 20.40 10.40 -12.31
N PRO A 448 21.09 11.12 -11.40
CA PRO A 448 22.54 11.05 -11.27
C PRO A 448 23.05 9.66 -10.90
N ASP A 449 22.18 8.83 -10.28
CA ASP A 449 22.53 7.49 -9.82
C ASP A 449 22.00 6.38 -10.75
N SER A 450 21.50 6.72 -11.95
CA SER A 450 21.06 5.78 -12.99
C SER A 450 20.03 4.76 -12.48
N LEU A 451 18.97 5.21 -11.82
CA LEU A 451 17.85 4.37 -11.36
C LEU A 451 16.72 4.22 -12.40
N GLY A 452 16.78 4.91 -13.53
CA GLY A 452 15.71 4.96 -14.51
C GLY A 452 14.47 5.73 -14.02
N VAL A 453 14.62 6.53 -12.96
CA VAL A 453 13.57 7.32 -12.33
C VAL A 453 14.13 8.67 -11.92
N GLY A 454 13.29 9.71 -11.89
CA GLY A 454 13.69 11.05 -11.46
C GLY A 454 14.01 11.06 -9.97
N THR A 455 15.29 11.17 -9.63
CA THR A 455 15.81 11.14 -8.25
C THR A 455 16.43 12.46 -7.80
N LEU A 456 16.62 13.40 -8.73
CA LEU A 456 17.10 14.74 -8.41
C LEU A 456 16.30 15.75 -9.18
N MET A 457 15.83 16.80 -8.51
CA MET A 457 15.14 17.91 -9.15
C MET A 457 15.74 19.23 -8.70
N LYS A 458 16.08 20.09 -9.67
CA LYS A 458 16.44 21.48 -9.39
C LYS A 458 15.20 22.33 -9.58
N VAL A 459 14.88 23.12 -8.56
CA VAL A 459 13.65 23.89 -8.48
C VAL A 459 13.98 25.31 -8.08
N THR A 460 13.43 26.26 -8.82
CA THR A 460 13.44 27.67 -8.45
C THR A 460 12.08 28.06 -7.88
N VAL A 461 12.09 28.57 -6.65
CA VAL A 461 10.89 29.08 -5.97
C VAL A 461 11.05 30.58 -5.76
N SER A 462 10.15 31.37 -6.32
CA SER A 462 10.13 32.83 -6.16
C SER A 462 8.93 33.24 -5.32
N ASN A 463 9.18 33.89 -4.18
CA ASN A 463 8.13 34.44 -3.34
C ASN A 463 7.63 35.75 -3.94
N ILE A 464 6.39 35.74 -4.44
CA ILE A 464 5.69 36.91 -4.99
C ILE A 464 4.65 37.47 -3.99
N GLY A 465 4.55 36.85 -2.82
CA GLY A 465 3.68 37.28 -1.73
C GLY A 465 4.33 38.33 -0.82
N THR A 466 3.53 38.85 0.11
CA THR A 466 3.94 39.89 1.07
C THR A 466 4.50 39.34 2.38
N GLU A 467 4.42 38.02 2.60
CA GLU A 467 4.86 37.34 3.80
C GLU A 467 6.08 36.47 3.52
N SER A 468 6.93 36.25 4.52
CA SER A 468 8.02 35.29 4.40
C SER A 468 7.49 33.86 4.46
N VAL A 469 8.06 32.96 3.66
CA VAL A 469 7.64 31.55 3.58
C VAL A 469 8.82 30.61 3.80
N LEU A 470 8.58 29.43 4.36
CA LEU A 470 9.59 28.38 4.48
C LEU A 470 9.18 27.15 3.64
N PRO A 471 9.70 27.03 2.41
CA PRO A 471 9.27 26.03 1.43
C PRO A 471 9.51 24.59 1.89
N GLN A 472 8.52 23.75 1.64
CA GLN A 472 8.54 22.31 1.86
C GLN A 472 7.94 21.61 0.63
N PHE A 473 8.55 20.52 0.18
CA PHE A 473 8.36 20.00 -1.17
C PHE A 473 7.66 18.64 -1.17
N PHE A 474 6.58 18.53 -1.93
CA PHE A 474 5.87 17.28 -2.17
C PHE A 474 5.70 17.03 -3.66
N VAL A 475 5.94 15.80 -4.11
CA VAL A 475 5.77 15.42 -5.50
C VAL A 475 4.54 14.53 -5.65
N LYS A 476 3.55 14.98 -6.44
CA LYS A 476 2.29 14.29 -6.69
C LYS A 476 2.30 13.67 -8.09
N PHE A 477 2.47 12.35 -8.14
CA PHE A 477 2.28 11.52 -9.35
C PHE A 477 1.41 10.28 -9.10
N SER A 478 1.12 9.96 -7.83
CA SER A 478 0.27 8.84 -7.41
C SER A 478 -0.90 9.33 -6.56
N ILE A 479 -1.77 8.45 -6.07
CA ILE A 479 -2.91 8.82 -5.19
C ILE A 479 -2.48 9.54 -3.91
N GLN A 480 -1.22 9.40 -3.50
CA GLN A 480 -0.62 10.16 -2.40
C GLN A 480 0.60 10.94 -2.92
N PRO A 481 0.79 12.19 -2.45
CA PRO A 481 2.03 12.92 -2.68
C PRO A 481 3.17 12.38 -1.82
N PHE A 482 4.39 12.40 -2.35
CA PHE A 482 5.59 11.96 -1.65
C PHE A 482 6.41 13.15 -1.18
N LEU A 483 6.92 13.09 0.05
CA LEU A 483 7.80 14.11 0.62
C LEU A 483 9.18 14.02 -0.06
N TRP A 484 9.66 15.17 -0.55
CA TRP A 484 11.01 15.33 -1.09
C TRP A 484 11.79 16.32 -0.23
N SER A 485 13.01 15.94 0.13
CA SER A 485 13.88 16.73 1.00
C SER A 485 14.83 17.59 0.18
N SER A 486 15.15 18.79 0.67
CA SER A 486 16.16 19.64 0.04
C SER A 486 17.55 19.25 0.55
N LEU A 487 18.50 19.01 -0.37
CA LEU A 487 19.91 18.77 -0.03
C LEU A 487 20.57 20.01 0.56
N ASN A 488 20.14 21.19 0.12
CA ASN A 488 20.55 22.46 0.70
C ASN A 488 19.63 22.79 1.87
N ALA A 489 20.14 23.42 2.92
CA ALA A 489 19.29 23.92 4.01
C ALA A 489 18.17 24.80 3.45
N THR A 490 16.92 24.44 3.73
CA THR A 490 15.75 25.25 3.36
C THR A 490 15.85 26.61 4.04
N ARG A 491 15.85 27.68 3.24
CA ARG A 491 15.94 29.05 3.72
C ARG A 491 14.56 29.68 3.69
N ILE A 492 14.32 30.57 4.64
CA ILE A 492 13.15 31.43 4.63
C ILE A 492 13.26 32.36 3.42
N LEU A 493 12.27 32.33 2.53
CA LEU A 493 12.16 33.24 1.40
C LEU A 493 11.38 34.47 1.83
N LYS A 494 12.05 35.62 1.83
CA LYS A 494 11.41 36.93 2.06
C LYS A 494 10.55 37.32 0.85
N PRO A 495 9.60 38.27 1.00
CA PRO A 495 8.88 38.85 -0.13
C PRO A 495 9.82 39.27 -1.27
N ASP A 496 9.42 39.02 -2.50
CA ASP A 496 10.14 39.34 -3.74
C ASP A 496 11.53 38.71 -3.88
N THR A 497 11.80 37.61 -3.14
CA THR A 497 13.06 36.87 -3.24
C THR A 497 12.87 35.49 -3.86
N SER A 498 13.91 34.99 -4.52
CA SER A 498 13.93 33.65 -5.12
C SER A 498 15.00 32.78 -4.48
N GLY A 499 14.72 31.48 -4.37
CA GLY A 499 15.68 30.46 -3.95
C GLY A 499 15.72 29.31 -4.93
N SER A 500 16.91 28.78 -5.18
CA SER A 500 17.11 27.54 -5.94
C SER A 500 17.39 26.39 -4.99
N TYR A 501 16.65 25.30 -5.16
CA TYR A 501 16.66 24.13 -4.31
C TYR A 501 17.02 22.91 -5.14
N THR A 502 17.86 22.05 -4.61
CA THR A 502 18.06 20.69 -5.15
C THR A 502 17.36 19.74 -4.21
N ILE A 503 16.27 19.14 -4.69
CA ILE A 503 15.42 18.25 -3.90
C ILE A 503 15.59 16.80 -4.36
N VAL A 504 15.50 15.90 -3.40
CA VAL A 504 15.67 14.45 -3.60
C VAL A 504 14.55 13.67 -2.86
N PRO A 505 14.11 12.53 -3.40
CA PRO A 505 13.16 11.66 -2.73
C PRO A 505 13.80 11.02 -1.48
N SER A 506 12.95 10.57 -0.55
CA SER A 506 13.41 9.87 0.66
C SER A 506 13.92 8.46 0.38
N ASP A 507 13.39 7.82 -0.65
CA ASP A 507 13.76 6.49 -1.11
C ASP A 507 13.34 6.32 -2.59
N PRO A 508 13.76 5.25 -3.29
CA PRO A 508 13.53 5.15 -4.73
C PRO A 508 12.05 4.86 -5.09
N VAL A 509 11.21 4.45 -4.13
CA VAL A 509 9.76 4.25 -4.36
C VAL A 509 9.03 5.59 -4.46
N SER A 510 9.55 6.62 -3.78
CA SER A 510 9.05 7.99 -3.85
C SER A 510 9.60 8.81 -5.03
N ALA A 511 10.51 8.25 -5.82
CA ALA A 511 11.05 8.86 -7.03
C ALA A 511 10.01 8.85 -8.17
N VAL A 512 10.05 9.84 -9.06
CA VAL A 512 9.07 9.93 -10.16
C VAL A 512 9.46 8.97 -11.28
N PRO A 513 8.62 8.02 -11.70
CA PRO A 513 8.96 7.10 -12.77
C PRO A 513 9.22 7.81 -14.11
N ASN A 514 10.07 7.23 -14.96
CA ASN A 514 10.31 7.78 -16.30
C ASN A 514 9.00 7.80 -17.12
N ASN A 515 8.81 8.84 -17.93
CA ASN A 515 7.60 9.11 -18.71
C ASN A 515 6.31 9.37 -17.92
N GLU A 516 6.37 9.42 -16.58
CA GLU A 516 5.22 9.83 -15.76
C GLU A 516 5.10 11.35 -15.67
N GLN A 517 3.86 11.80 -15.47
CA GLN A 517 3.54 13.20 -15.23
C GLN A 517 3.40 13.48 -13.73
N PHE A 518 3.86 14.64 -13.29
CA PHE A 518 3.76 15.03 -11.89
C PHE A 518 3.54 16.53 -11.71
N HIS A 519 3.03 16.88 -10.53
CA HIS A 519 3.09 18.23 -9.97
C HIS A 519 4.05 18.27 -8.79
N LEU A 520 4.87 19.32 -8.73
CA LEU A 520 5.60 19.68 -7.52
C LEU A 520 4.75 20.67 -6.72
N TRP A 521 4.38 20.28 -5.52
CA TRP A 521 3.68 21.10 -4.55
C TRP A 521 4.67 21.69 -3.56
N VAL A 522 4.53 22.99 -3.30
CA VAL A 522 5.31 23.72 -2.31
C VAL A 522 4.37 24.18 -1.21
N PHE A 523 4.56 23.65 -0.01
CA PHE A 523 3.89 24.11 1.20
C PHE A 523 4.80 25.05 1.97
N ASP A 524 4.18 25.94 2.74
CA ASP A 524 4.89 26.68 3.78
C ASP A 524 4.83 25.89 5.07
N SER A 525 5.99 25.43 5.54
CA SER A 525 6.10 24.63 6.77
C SER A 525 5.64 25.38 8.03
N THR A 526 5.59 26.72 8.01
CA THR A 526 5.14 27.50 9.18
C THR A 526 3.61 27.56 9.29
N THR A 527 2.91 27.66 8.16
CA THR A 527 1.44 27.74 8.13
C THR A 527 0.76 26.44 7.74
N GLY A 528 1.49 25.48 7.16
CA GLY A 528 0.97 24.21 6.64
C GLY A 528 0.12 24.36 5.37
N ASN A 529 0.10 25.55 4.75
CA ASN A 529 -0.69 25.82 3.55
C ASN A 529 0.10 25.54 2.28
N LEU A 530 -0.58 25.10 1.22
CA LEU A 530 0.00 25.11 -0.12
C LEU A 530 0.20 26.56 -0.56
N ILE A 531 1.44 26.93 -0.86
CA ILE A 531 1.81 28.29 -1.28
C ILE A 531 2.14 28.39 -2.77
N GLY A 532 2.42 27.27 -3.44
CA GLY A 532 2.74 27.22 -4.86
C GLY A 532 2.71 25.81 -5.43
N GLN A 533 2.54 25.70 -6.75
CA GLN A 533 2.71 24.44 -7.47
C GLN A 533 3.39 24.66 -8.82
N SER A 534 4.09 23.64 -9.31
CA SER A 534 4.62 23.65 -10.67
C SER A 534 3.54 23.38 -11.71
N GLN A 535 3.84 23.74 -12.96
CA GLN A 535 3.14 23.19 -14.12
C GLN A 535 3.29 21.66 -14.16
N LEU A 536 2.33 21.00 -14.80
CA LEU A 536 2.39 19.56 -15.02
C LEU A 536 3.63 19.25 -15.86
N THR A 537 4.55 18.48 -15.29
CA THR A 537 5.85 18.19 -15.90
C THR A 537 5.97 16.69 -16.15
N THR A 538 6.51 16.31 -17.31
CA THR A 538 6.78 14.91 -17.65
C THR A 538 8.25 14.61 -17.46
N VAL A 539 8.57 13.52 -16.75
CA VAL A 539 9.95 13.05 -16.63
C VAL A 539 10.40 12.46 -17.97
N LYS A 540 11.55 12.93 -18.47
CA LYS A 540 12.18 12.40 -19.68
C LYS A 540 13.64 12.09 -19.36
N LEU A 541 13.91 10.83 -19.07
CA LEU A 541 15.25 10.33 -18.77
C LEU A 541 15.66 9.30 -19.82
N SER A 542 16.96 9.19 -20.05
CA SER A 542 17.52 8.07 -20.79
C SER A 542 17.45 6.82 -19.94
N ASP A 543 17.07 5.69 -20.55
CA ASP A 543 17.07 4.42 -19.84
C ASP A 543 18.51 4.01 -19.54
N PRO A 544 18.87 3.78 -18.26
CA PRO A 544 20.21 3.38 -17.91
C PRO A 544 20.46 1.92 -18.33
N THR A 545 21.69 1.63 -18.72
CA THR A 545 22.08 0.27 -19.12
C THR A 545 22.07 -0.70 -17.93
N VAL A 546 22.58 -0.23 -16.78
CA VAL A 546 22.62 -0.90 -15.49
C VAL A 546 21.94 0.01 -14.48
N LEU A 547 20.95 -0.50 -13.75
CA LEU A 547 20.27 0.30 -12.72
C LEU A 547 21.09 0.31 -11.43
N ASN A 548 21.17 1.47 -10.79
CA ASN A 548 21.85 1.64 -9.50
C ASN A 548 23.29 1.08 -9.47
N PRO A 549 24.16 1.45 -10.43
CA PRO A 549 25.50 0.89 -10.59
C PRO A 549 26.42 1.08 -9.38
N GLN A 550 26.14 2.08 -8.53
CA GLN A 550 26.90 2.38 -7.32
C GLN A 550 26.25 1.82 -6.05
N PHE A 551 25.12 1.10 -6.17
CA PHE A 551 24.40 0.48 -5.05
C PHE A 551 24.04 1.46 -3.91
N ARG A 552 23.77 2.72 -4.25
CA ARG A 552 23.41 3.77 -3.29
C ARG A 552 21.99 3.65 -2.78
N TRP A 553 21.10 3.20 -3.66
CA TRP A 553 19.68 3.15 -3.36
C TRP A 553 19.27 1.74 -2.98
N TRP A 554 18.63 1.58 -1.84
CA TRP A 554 18.17 0.29 -1.35
C TRP A 554 16.66 0.31 -1.20
N THR A 555 16.02 -0.80 -1.51
CA THR A 555 14.59 -0.99 -1.34
C THR A 555 14.31 -2.33 -0.64
N LEU A 556 13.17 -2.43 0.02
CA LEU A 556 12.71 -3.67 0.61
C LEU A 556 12.15 -4.56 -0.49
N ASP A 557 12.78 -5.71 -0.75
CA ASP A 557 12.18 -6.73 -1.58
C ASP A 557 11.05 -7.41 -0.79
N LEU A 558 9.82 -7.08 -1.15
CA LEU A 558 8.63 -7.59 -0.47
C LEU A 558 8.48 -9.11 -0.56
N SER A 559 9.15 -9.79 -1.50
CA SER A 559 9.06 -11.24 -1.65
C SER A 559 10.00 -12.00 -0.70
N THR A 560 11.13 -11.40 -0.33
CA THR A 560 12.15 -12.00 0.55
C THR A 560 12.18 -11.35 1.94
N GLY A 561 11.64 -10.14 2.08
CA GLY A 561 11.72 -9.33 3.30
C GLY A 561 13.12 -8.77 3.57
N VAL A 562 14.00 -8.81 2.56
CA VAL A 562 15.39 -8.37 2.66
C VAL A 562 15.56 -7.06 1.90
N LYS A 563 16.36 -6.14 2.43
CA LYS A 563 16.75 -4.94 1.68
C LYS A 563 17.73 -5.33 0.58
N VAL A 564 17.42 -4.94 -0.65
CA VAL A 564 18.26 -5.16 -1.83
C VAL A 564 18.53 -3.83 -2.53
N PRO A 565 19.66 -3.69 -3.25
CA PRO A 565 19.87 -2.53 -4.09
C PRO A 565 18.72 -2.37 -5.10
N TYR A 566 18.21 -1.16 -5.26
CA TYR A 566 17.11 -0.88 -6.17
C TYR A 566 17.43 -1.33 -7.60
N GLY A 567 16.50 -2.03 -8.24
CA GLY A 567 16.69 -2.61 -9.58
C GLY A 567 17.46 -3.94 -9.60
N TRP A 568 17.90 -4.45 -8.44
CA TRP A 568 18.56 -5.74 -8.32
C TRP A 568 17.70 -6.73 -7.54
N LYS A 569 17.83 -8.02 -7.88
CA LYS A 569 17.14 -9.13 -7.23
C LYS A 569 18.14 -10.02 -6.52
N LEU A 570 17.81 -10.43 -5.30
CA LEU A 570 18.60 -11.40 -4.55
C LEU A 570 18.14 -12.83 -4.90
N GLU A 571 19.08 -13.67 -5.27
CA GLU A 571 18.87 -15.10 -5.53
C GLU A 571 19.71 -15.93 -4.57
N THR A 572 19.10 -16.97 -3.99
CA THR A 572 19.76 -17.81 -2.99
C THR A 572 19.40 -19.28 -3.20
N SER A 573 20.32 -20.17 -2.85
CA SER A 573 20.10 -21.62 -2.82
C SER A 573 20.93 -22.24 -1.70
N ASP A 574 20.30 -23.06 -0.85
CA ASP A 574 20.93 -23.71 0.32
C ASP A 574 21.64 -22.72 1.28
N VAL A 575 21.07 -21.51 1.45
CA VAL A 575 21.62 -20.45 2.31
C VAL A 575 20.71 -20.14 3.49
N ASN A 576 21.31 -20.05 4.69
CA ASN A 576 20.66 -19.43 5.84
C ASN A 576 20.84 -17.90 5.80
N MET A 577 19.76 -17.17 5.53
CA MET A 577 19.72 -15.71 5.43
C MET A 577 19.86 -14.96 6.76
N VAL A 578 19.89 -15.67 7.89
CA VAL A 578 20.21 -15.06 9.20
C VAL A 578 21.71 -14.75 9.28
N ASP A 579 22.54 -15.67 8.77
CA ASP A 579 24.00 -15.60 8.89
C ASP A 579 24.70 -15.16 7.59
N SER A 580 23.97 -15.27 6.48
CA SER A 580 24.36 -14.87 5.13
C SER A 580 23.44 -13.76 4.64
N GLY A 581 23.87 -13.00 3.63
CA GLY A 581 23.03 -11.98 3.04
C GLY A 581 23.85 -10.93 2.32
N ILE A 582 23.21 -9.77 2.13
CA ILE A 582 23.83 -8.61 1.51
C ILE A 582 23.71 -7.39 2.42
N ALA A 583 24.68 -6.48 2.32
CA ALA A 583 24.69 -5.23 3.06
C ALA A 583 25.41 -4.13 2.27
N GLY A 584 25.10 -2.86 2.53
CA GLY A 584 25.92 -1.75 2.04
C GLY A 584 27.34 -1.80 2.61
N LEU A 585 28.33 -1.24 1.89
CA LEU A 585 29.73 -1.27 2.34
C LEU A 585 30.05 -0.28 3.46
N ASP A 586 29.23 0.75 3.67
CA ASP A 586 29.39 1.72 4.75
C ASP A 586 28.14 1.79 5.66
N GLN A 587 28.31 2.35 6.86
CA GLN A 587 27.23 2.49 7.85
C GLN A 587 26.13 3.49 7.43
N ASN A 588 26.39 4.27 6.37
CA ASN A 588 25.53 5.34 5.86
C ASN A 588 24.84 4.98 4.53
N TRP A 589 24.96 3.74 4.04
CA TRP A 589 24.42 3.25 2.76
C TRP A 589 24.92 4.01 1.51
N THR A 590 26.14 4.57 1.52
CA THR A 590 26.58 5.58 0.53
C THR A 590 27.25 5.06 -0.73
N ALA A 591 27.77 3.83 -0.77
CA ALA A 591 28.10 3.12 -2.02
C ALA A 591 28.44 1.63 -1.81
N GLY A 592 28.22 0.83 -2.84
CA GLY A 592 28.66 -0.55 -2.94
C GLY A 592 27.85 -1.57 -2.14
N VAL A 593 28.11 -2.84 -2.40
CA VAL A 593 27.45 -3.97 -1.77
C VAL A 593 28.46 -5.02 -1.31
N ARG A 594 28.26 -5.55 -0.11
CA ARG A 594 28.91 -6.75 0.40
C ARG A 594 27.96 -7.92 0.28
N LEU A 595 28.41 -8.99 -0.37
CA LEU A 595 27.79 -10.30 -0.32
C LEU A 595 28.50 -11.11 0.78
N LYS A 596 27.73 -11.77 1.65
CA LYS A 596 28.24 -12.67 2.70
C LYS A 596 27.52 -14.00 2.58
N LEU A 597 28.29 -15.08 2.50
CA LEU A 597 27.80 -16.46 2.53
C LEU A 597 28.45 -17.17 3.72
N ASN A 598 27.65 -17.49 4.74
CA ASN A 598 28.06 -18.33 5.84
C ASN A 598 27.51 -19.74 5.62
N TYR A 599 28.38 -20.67 5.24
CA TYR A 599 28.03 -22.06 5.00
C TYR A 599 28.64 -22.91 6.11
N THR A 600 27.82 -23.38 7.06
CA THR A 600 28.27 -24.17 8.23
C THR A 600 27.89 -25.66 8.15
N ALA A 601 27.32 -26.09 7.03
CA ALA A 601 26.98 -27.46 6.62
C ALA A 601 26.09 -28.30 7.57
N THR A 602 24.86 -28.59 7.11
CA THR A 602 24.13 -29.84 7.41
C THR A 602 23.38 -30.43 6.20
N THR A 603 23.42 -29.80 5.02
CA THR A 603 22.78 -30.32 3.79
C THR A 603 23.80 -30.65 2.71
N GLN A 604 23.63 -31.81 2.04
CA GLN A 604 24.40 -32.20 0.86
C GLN A 604 24.04 -31.24 -0.29
N GLY A 605 24.90 -30.27 -0.62
CA GLY A 605 24.59 -29.30 -1.66
C GLY A 605 25.66 -28.21 -1.82
N VAL A 606 25.46 -27.35 -2.81
CA VAL A 606 26.30 -26.18 -3.06
C VAL A 606 25.50 -24.93 -2.71
N ALA A 607 25.93 -24.21 -1.68
CA ALA A 607 25.29 -22.98 -1.27
C ALA A 607 25.65 -21.83 -2.22
N TYR A 608 24.68 -20.98 -2.50
CA TYR A 608 24.79 -19.93 -3.51
C TYR A 608 24.02 -18.69 -3.08
N ILE A 609 24.66 -17.52 -3.17
CA ILE A 609 24.01 -16.22 -3.04
C ILE A 609 24.43 -15.37 -4.23
N ALA A 610 23.47 -14.73 -4.88
CA ALA A 610 23.72 -13.85 -6.00
C ALA A 610 22.83 -12.64 -6.03
N LEU A 611 23.37 -11.54 -6.56
CA LEU A 611 22.64 -10.34 -6.86
C LEU A 611 22.55 -10.22 -8.39
N VAL A 612 21.33 -10.25 -8.92
CA VAL A 612 21.08 -10.29 -10.37
C VAL A 612 20.24 -9.12 -10.85
N GLN A 613 20.48 -8.68 -12.08
CA GLN A 613 19.74 -7.62 -12.74
C GLN A 613 19.65 -7.91 -14.24
N LYS A 614 18.50 -7.59 -14.84
CA LYS A 614 18.38 -7.57 -16.30
C LYS A 614 18.95 -6.26 -16.84
N VAL A 615 19.81 -6.35 -17.83
CA VAL A 615 20.53 -5.23 -18.46
C VAL A 615 20.26 -5.21 -19.97
N ALA A 616 20.34 -4.03 -20.58
CA ALA A 616 20.16 -3.85 -22.03
C ALA A 616 21.31 -4.46 -22.86
N ASP A 617 21.08 -4.66 -24.16
CA ASP A 617 22.01 -5.31 -25.11
C ASP A 617 23.30 -4.55 -25.41
N ASN A 618 23.36 -3.26 -25.10
CA ASN A 618 24.52 -2.41 -25.36
C ASN A 618 25.67 -2.54 -24.34
N VAL A 619 25.58 -3.47 -23.38
CA VAL A 619 26.65 -3.76 -22.42
C VAL A 619 27.83 -4.43 -23.14
N THR A 620 28.68 -3.61 -23.76
CA THR A 620 29.89 -4.08 -24.45
C THR A 620 31.09 -4.18 -23.52
N VAL A 621 31.18 -3.27 -22.56
CA VAL A 621 32.27 -3.17 -21.57
C VAL A 621 31.71 -2.74 -20.21
N VAL A 622 32.02 -3.50 -19.16
CA VAL A 622 31.66 -3.17 -17.77
C VAL A 622 32.91 -3.16 -16.91
N ASP A 623 33.22 -2.03 -16.28
CA ASP A 623 34.24 -2.01 -15.25
C ASP A 623 33.60 -2.28 -13.88
N VAL A 624 34.10 -3.26 -13.15
CA VAL A 624 33.62 -3.59 -11.81
C VAL A 624 34.77 -3.46 -10.82
N ALA A 625 34.53 -2.72 -9.74
CA ALA A 625 35.42 -2.71 -8.59
C ALA A 625 35.05 -3.85 -7.64
N VAL A 626 35.92 -4.85 -7.48
CA VAL A 626 35.65 -5.96 -6.54
C VAL A 626 36.76 -6.15 -5.52
N GLU A 627 36.38 -6.64 -4.35
CA GLU A 627 37.31 -7.13 -3.34
C GLU A 627 36.79 -8.45 -2.78
N ARG A 628 37.66 -9.47 -2.72
CA ARG A 628 37.33 -10.72 -2.05
C ARG A 628 37.83 -10.73 -0.62
N GLY A 629 37.07 -11.41 0.24
CA GLY A 629 37.31 -11.52 1.66
C GLY A 629 37.98 -12.79 2.17
N PHE A 630 38.16 -13.78 1.30
CA PHE A 630 38.58 -15.12 1.70
C PHE A 630 39.60 -15.68 0.70
N SER A 631 40.35 -16.69 1.15
CA SER A 631 41.33 -17.39 0.32
C SER A 631 40.74 -18.70 -0.24
N GLY A 632 41.14 -19.10 -1.46
CA GLY A 632 40.98 -20.48 -1.93
C GLY A 632 40.13 -20.72 -3.18
N ILE A 633 40.58 -20.30 -4.36
CA ILE A 633 40.11 -20.88 -5.63
C ILE A 633 41.19 -21.80 -6.18
N ARG A 634 41.03 -23.12 -6.05
CA ARG A 634 41.84 -24.08 -6.83
C ARG A 634 40.96 -25.23 -7.30
N ASN A 635 40.59 -25.16 -8.58
CA ASN A 635 40.10 -26.26 -9.45
C ASN A 635 38.98 -27.18 -8.92
N GLN A 636 37.88 -27.27 -9.68
CA GLN A 636 36.95 -28.40 -9.94
C GLN A 636 36.53 -29.41 -8.84
N THR A 637 37.01 -29.33 -7.59
CA THR A 637 36.70 -30.24 -6.47
C THR A 637 36.50 -29.52 -5.11
N ASN A 638 36.03 -28.26 -5.12
CA ASN A 638 35.44 -27.46 -4.03
C ASN A 638 36.33 -26.80 -2.94
N THR A 639 36.15 -25.46 -2.78
CA THR A 639 36.25 -24.73 -1.47
C THR A 639 35.47 -23.40 -1.42
N GLY A 640 35.29 -22.65 -2.51
CA GLY A 640 34.50 -21.40 -2.53
C GLY A 640 34.79 -20.55 -3.76
N LEU A 641 33.78 -19.94 -4.36
CA LEU A 641 33.83 -19.22 -5.64
C LEU A 641 33.18 -17.85 -5.50
N PHE A 642 33.79 -16.84 -6.11
CA PHE A 642 33.20 -15.52 -6.31
C PHE A 642 33.35 -15.13 -7.77
N GLY A 643 32.28 -14.64 -8.38
CA GLY A 643 32.25 -14.37 -9.80
C GLY A 643 31.10 -13.48 -10.22
N ALA A 644 31.08 -13.20 -11.52
CA ALA A 644 29.95 -12.61 -12.22
C ALA A 644 29.43 -13.58 -13.28
N THR A 645 28.15 -13.52 -13.60
CA THR A 645 27.51 -14.34 -14.62
C THR A 645 26.75 -13.44 -15.57
N LEU A 646 26.80 -13.74 -16.86
CA LEU A 646 26.00 -13.10 -17.92
C LEU A 646 25.25 -14.19 -18.68
N THR A 647 23.93 -14.07 -18.75
CA THR A 647 23.11 -15.06 -19.45
C THR A 647 21.92 -14.45 -20.18
N ASP A 648 21.60 -15.01 -21.36
CA ASP A 648 20.37 -14.74 -22.11
C ASP A 648 19.26 -15.77 -21.82
N GLY A 649 19.54 -16.73 -20.93
CA GLY A 649 18.68 -17.87 -20.60
C GLY A 649 19.04 -19.18 -21.33
N ASN A 650 19.78 -19.12 -22.45
CA ASN A 650 20.23 -20.29 -23.22
C ASN A 650 21.76 -20.46 -23.16
N HIS A 651 22.49 -19.36 -23.10
CA HIS A 651 23.95 -19.30 -23.02
C HIS A 651 24.37 -18.66 -21.69
N VAL A 652 25.49 -19.12 -21.14
CA VAL A 652 26.05 -18.61 -19.88
C VAL A 652 27.53 -18.25 -20.07
N LEU A 653 27.89 -17.05 -19.64
CA LEU A 653 29.28 -16.59 -19.52
C LEU A 653 29.59 -16.37 -18.04
N ASP A 654 30.36 -17.28 -17.44
CA ASP A 654 30.79 -17.23 -16.06
C ASP A 654 32.19 -16.59 -15.95
N LEU A 655 32.29 -15.54 -15.15
CA LEU A 655 33.51 -14.79 -14.88
C LEU A 655 33.94 -15.09 -13.44
N VAL A 656 34.96 -15.94 -13.25
CA VAL A 656 35.41 -16.39 -11.92
C VAL A 656 36.65 -15.61 -11.50
N PHE A 657 36.60 -14.93 -10.35
CA PHE A 657 37.70 -14.10 -9.87
C PHE A 657 38.61 -14.89 -8.93
N SER A 658 39.85 -15.20 -9.34
CA SER A 658 40.74 -16.16 -8.66
C SER A 658 42.15 -15.62 -8.40
N ASP A 659 42.75 -15.99 -7.27
CA ASP A 659 44.15 -15.75 -6.94
C ASP A 659 45.10 -16.87 -7.39
N ALA A 660 44.55 -17.98 -7.88
CA ALA A 660 45.37 -19.10 -8.36
C ALA A 660 45.85 -18.90 -9.81
N VAL A 661 45.29 -17.93 -10.51
CA VAL A 661 45.76 -17.54 -11.84
C VAL A 661 46.41 -16.17 -11.77
N THR A 662 47.54 -16.02 -12.46
CA THR A 662 48.23 -14.72 -12.61
C THR A 662 47.85 -14.02 -13.92
N GLN A 663 47.18 -14.73 -14.82
CA GLN A 663 46.71 -14.25 -16.11
C GLN A 663 45.30 -14.79 -16.38
N GLN A 664 44.56 -14.10 -17.25
CA GLN A 664 43.23 -14.54 -17.66
C GLN A 664 43.30 -15.88 -18.38
N THR A 665 42.40 -16.81 -18.01
CA THR A 665 42.23 -18.09 -18.71
C THR A 665 40.79 -18.28 -19.15
N VAL A 666 40.57 -18.77 -20.37
CA VAL A 666 39.23 -18.99 -20.93
C VAL A 666 39.01 -20.49 -21.16
N ARG A 667 37.88 -21.02 -20.68
CA ARG A 667 37.41 -22.37 -20.97
C ARG A 667 36.06 -22.30 -21.66
N VAL A 668 35.98 -22.85 -22.86
CA VAL A 668 34.78 -22.80 -23.71
C VAL A 668 34.08 -24.14 -23.72
N PHE A 669 32.76 -24.12 -23.56
CA PHE A 669 31.82 -25.22 -23.77
C PHE A 669 30.73 -24.77 -24.75
N ALA A 670 29.89 -25.70 -25.24
CA ALA A 670 28.89 -25.39 -26.26
C ALA A 670 27.88 -24.30 -25.84
N GLU A 671 27.43 -24.34 -24.58
CA GLU A 671 26.42 -23.43 -24.01
C GLU A 671 26.94 -22.61 -22.83
N ASN A 672 28.17 -22.87 -22.37
CA ASN A 672 28.79 -22.18 -21.25
C ASN A 672 30.23 -21.78 -21.60
N THR A 673 30.63 -20.56 -21.29
CA THR A 673 32.05 -20.16 -21.30
C THR A 673 32.44 -19.67 -19.92
N THR A 674 33.52 -20.23 -19.36
CA THR A 674 34.09 -19.78 -18.09
C THR A 674 35.40 -19.03 -18.32
N VAL A 675 35.45 -17.76 -17.90
CA VAL A 675 36.66 -16.94 -17.89
C VAL A 675 37.13 -16.81 -16.45
N THR A 676 38.35 -17.25 -16.15
CA THR A 676 38.98 -17.04 -14.85
C THR A 676 39.89 -15.83 -14.91
N LEU A 677 39.66 -14.85 -14.04
CA LEU A 677 40.36 -13.58 -13.99
C LEU A 677 41.23 -13.50 -12.72
N PRO A 678 42.47 -12.97 -12.80
CA PRO A 678 43.33 -12.82 -11.64
C PRO A 678 42.78 -11.76 -10.67
N LEU A 679 42.62 -12.10 -9.39
CA LEU A 679 42.17 -11.18 -8.33
C LEU A 679 43.11 -11.24 -7.10
N PRO A 680 43.87 -10.18 -6.80
CA PRO A 680 44.73 -10.11 -5.61
C PRO A 680 43.96 -10.25 -4.29
N THR A 681 44.65 -10.69 -3.25
CA THR A 681 44.07 -10.82 -1.90
C THR A 681 44.08 -9.48 -1.18
N ALA A 682 42.93 -9.05 -0.63
CA ALA A 682 42.78 -7.92 0.29
C ALA A 682 42.97 -6.50 -0.29
N SER A 683 42.65 -6.27 -1.56
CA SER A 683 42.54 -4.92 -2.13
C SER A 683 41.41 -4.81 -3.14
N LEU A 684 40.61 -3.74 -3.06
CA LEU A 684 39.64 -3.38 -4.08
C LEU A 684 40.35 -3.21 -5.44
N THR A 685 40.01 -4.08 -6.38
CA THR A 685 40.64 -4.17 -7.71
C THR A 685 39.61 -3.89 -8.78
N TRP A 686 39.97 -3.03 -9.73
CA TRP A 686 39.16 -2.75 -10.91
C TRP A 686 39.38 -3.82 -11.98
N MET A 687 38.28 -4.34 -12.52
CA MET A 687 38.31 -5.35 -13.58
C MET A 687 37.40 -4.91 -14.72
N THR A 688 37.92 -4.98 -15.93
CA THR A 688 37.18 -4.68 -17.15
C THR A 688 36.63 -5.97 -17.74
N LEU A 689 35.31 -6.03 -17.91
CA LEU A 689 34.58 -7.14 -18.50
C LEU A 689 34.20 -6.77 -19.93
N GLU A 690 34.94 -7.27 -20.92
CA GLU A 690 34.61 -7.09 -22.33
C GLU A 690 33.57 -8.12 -22.78
N VAL A 691 32.33 -7.92 -22.34
CA VAL A 691 31.23 -8.88 -22.55
C VAL A 691 30.95 -9.08 -24.05
N GLY A 692 30.90 -7.99 -24.82
CA GLY A 692 30.51 -8.04 -26.23
C GLY A 692 31.50 -8.82 -27.10
N SER A 693 32.80 -8.63 -26.89
CA SER A 693 33.84 -9.34 -27.64
C SER A 693 33.90 -10.82 -27.27
N LEU A 694 33.80 -11.13 -25.97
CA LEU A 694 33.76 -12.51 -25.47
C LEU A 694 32.52 -13.25 -25.97
N TRP A 695 31.35 -12.62 -25.92
CA TRP A 695 30.10 -13.20 -26.41
C TRP A 695 30.14 -13.47 -27.92
N ALA A 696 30.57 -12.46 -28.71
CA ALA A 696 30.73 -12.60 -30.15
C ALA A 696 31.77 -13.65 -30.54
N SER A 697 32.83 -13.82 -29.75
CA SER A 697 33.87 -14.83 -29.99
C SER A 697 33.35 -16.28 -29.87
N GLN A 698 32.22 -16.48 -29.18
CA GLN A 698 31.55 -17.80 -29.11
C GLN A 698 30.66 -18.07 -30.33
N GLY A 699 30.49 -17.11 -31.23
CA GLY A 699 29.53 -17.21 -32.34
C GLY A 699 28.06 -17.08 -31.89
N TRP A 700 27.83 -16.70 -30.63
CA TRP A 700 26.49 -16.45 -30.10
C TRP A 700 25.97 -15.10 -30.63
N GLY A 701 24.70 -15.07 -31.04
CA GLY A 701 24.05 -13.81 -31.40
C GLY A 701 23.97 -12.88 -30.19
N VAL A 702 24.15 -11.58 -30.40
CA VAL A 702 24.02 -10.59 -29.32
C VAL A 702 22.54 -10.51 -28.91
N PRO A 703 22.18 -10.91 -27.69
CA PRO A 703 20.79 -10.92 -27.24
C PRO A 703 20.34 -9.51 -26.90
N ARG A 704 19.06 -9.20 -27.13
CA ARG A 704 18.44 -7.89 -26.83
C ARG A 704 18.44 -7.52 -25.34
N GLN A 705 18.58 -8.52 -24.47
CA GLN A 705 18.58 -8.36 -23.03
C GLN A 705 19.43 -9.47 -22.42
N LEU A 706 20.28 -9.10 -21.46
CA LEU A 706 21.11 -10.02 -20.69
C LEU A 706 20.72 -9.96 -19.21
N THR A 707 21.02 -11.02 -18.47
CA THR A 707 20.99 -11.00 -17.01
C THR A 707 22.42 -10.96 -16.51
N LEU A 708 22.80 -9.87 -15.85
CA LEU A 708 24.06 -9.71 -15.13
C LEU A 708 23.85 -10.16 -13.68
N GLY A 709 24.68 -11.06 -13.19
CA GLY A 709 24.67 -11.50 -11.80
C GLY A 709 26.06 -11.43 -11.17
N PHE A 710 26.12 -11.12 -9.89
CA PHE A 710 27.32 -11.31 -9.06
C PHE A 710 27.03 -12.33 -7.99
N PHE A 711 27.88 -13.32 -7.82
CA PHE A 711 27.58 -14.47 -6.97
C PHE A 711 28.74 -14.90 -6.09
N ILE A 712 28.42 -15.42 -4.91
CA ILE A 712 29.29 -16.26 -4.09
C ILE A 712 28.68 -17.65 -4.04
N GLN A 713 29.50 -18.66 -4.27
CA GLN A 713 29.12 -20.06 -4.20
C GLN A 713 30.09 -20.82 -3.30
N ALA A 714 29.59 -21.69 -2.42
CA ALA A 714 30.41 -22.47 -1.51
C ALA A 714 29.88 -23.89 -1.34
N SER A 715 30.80 -24.81 -1.11
CA SER A 715 30.54 -26.25 -1.05
C SER A 715 31.38 -26.93 0.03
N SER A 716 32.10 -26.14 0.82
CA SER A 716 32.83 -26.54 2.03
C SER A 716 32.52 -25.54 3.13
N SER A 717 32.50 -25.99 4.38
CA SER A 717 32.19 -25.12 5.51
C SER A 717 33.13 -23.90 5.58
N GLY A 718 32.56 -22.71 5.70
CA GLY A 718 33.31 -21.46 5.77
C GLY A 718 32.43 -20.20 5.73
N VAL A 719 33.05 -19.06 6.03
CA VAL A 719 32.43 -17.73 5.87
C VAL A 719 33.13 -17.04 4.71
N TYR A 720 32.37 -16.77 3.66
CA TYR A 720 32.81 -16.17 2.42
C TYR A 720 32.21 -14.78 2.32
N TYR A 721 33.00 -13.80 1.90
CA TYR A 721 32.48 -12.48 1.58
C TYR A 721 33.17 -11.90 0.35
N ALA A 722 32.42 -11.12 -0.40
CA ALA A 722 32.88 -10.35 -1.53
C ALA A 722 32.24 -8.98 -1.49
N GLN A 723 32.94 -7.99 -2.02
CA GLN A 723 32.51 -6.62 -2.06
C GLN A 723 32.53 -6.15 -3.51
N ILE A 724 31.52 -5.38 -3.88
CA ILE A 724 31.38 -4.75 -5.18
C ILE A 724 31.21 -3.26 -4.89
N GLY A 725 32.17 -2.45 -5.33
CA GLY A 725 32.17 -1.00 -5.08
C GLY A 725 31.20 -0.29 -6.02
N GLU A 726 31.45 -0.39 -7.32
CA GLU A 726 30.62 0.21 -8.35
C GLU A 726 30.77 -0.51 -9.70
N ILE A 727 29.85 -0.22 -10.62
CA ILE A 727 29.78 -0.75 -11.98
C ILE A 727 29.80 0.43 -12.97
N LEU A 728 30.86 0.59 -13.75
CA LEU A 728 30.91 1.65 -14.77
C LEU A 728 30.40 1.12 -16.12
N GLN A 729 29.67 1.98 -16.83
CA GLN A 729 29.16 1.70 -18.17
C GLN A 729 30.12 2.31 -19.21
N GLY A 730 30.77 1.46 -20.01
CA GLY A 730 31.73 1.87 -21.04
C GLY A 730 33.20 1.93 -20.56
N PRO A 731 34.15 2.15 -21.47
CA PRO A 731 35.57 2.12 -21.16
C PRO A 731 35.98 3.27 -20.23
N ARG A 732 36.74 2.97 -19.18
CA ARG A 732 37.38 3.99 -18.34
C ARG A 732 38.22 4.95 -19.20
N VAL A 733 37.80 6.20 -19.31
CA VAL A 733 38.72 7.28 -19.70
C VAL A 733 39.67 7.47 -18.52
N ARG A 734 40.86 6.86 -18.58
CA ARG A 734 41.94 7.14 -17.62
C ARG A 734 42.32 8.61 -17.76
N THR A 735 41.72 9.50 -16.98
CA THR A 735 42.36 10.77 -16.66
C THR A 735 43.50 10.45 -15.70
N GLN A 736 44.73 10.73 -16.17
CA GLN A 736 45.98 10.53 -15.45
C GLN A 736 45.99 11.22 -14.09
#